data_AF-A0A1U7CLV6-F1
#
_entry.id   AF-A0A1U7CLV6-F1
#
_cell.length_a   1.000
_cell.length_b   1.000
_cell.length_c   1.000
_cell.angle_alpha   90.00
_cell.angle_beta   90.00
_cell.angle_gamma   90.00
#
_symmetry.space_group_name_H-M   'P 1'
#
loop_
_entity.id
_entity.type
_entity.pdbx_description
1 polymer ?
#
loop_
_entity_poly.entity_id
_entity_poly.type
_entity_poly.pdbx_seq_one_letter_code
_entity_poly.pdbx_strand_id
1 'polypeptide(L)'
;MLSNFFVSPTGSDTGAGTAAAPWKTLQHAADTVQAGDVVDVKAGSYAGFIMGWNGPQSGTAAAPITFKAEPGATINARNSKTPDAIDLENVSYITITGFTIAPAPSEGNWRTGVRAAGGGTGVVISNNTIQLRSIDQCGVMTSFTTDLLVQGNTTSGGWDTGIYVANSAVRPVVVGNTISNVLGNGILLNGDVSNGGVGVIPNAVVQNNVIHDVGMGGSLAKYGAGSAIDLGGVQNSVISNNLIYNAHAKGITLAQLQASQSSTNNLVINNTVMVAADGQGALRLADASTGNTILNNVLYSANVNGTLTGSAASLTGLTMDYNAVSSNFSVNDGDSFLSLAAWQSQYKQDVHSFLLDPAKAFVNTTLNDYHPSATSPLIDVGTSQKAPTTDLDGKPRPSGKGVDIGAYELQSGPDTTPPTVSSTTPAANAINVGLSTSVTATFSEAVQSGTISFVLRDAANNIVPTTLTYDAGSKTATLKPTSPLAQTTTYTVTISGVKDTAGNTMVGTSTWSFTTDVPSSTTSSALWDTSVQPTVASDPDTSAVELGVKFSSNAAGSITGIRFYKGSGNTGTHVGHLWSSTGQLLATATFTGETASGWQQVNFSTPVAIAANTVYVVSYLAPGGRYAADGGYFASAYTSGPLSVPANGGVYKYGSAGGFPSQSWNATNYWVTPVFSTGTTTAPPVVDTTPPTVSSTTPAANATGVATSTSVTATFSEAVQSGTISFVLRDAAKNIVPTTLTYDAGSKTATLKPTSLLASSAVYTVTVSGVKDTAGNTMVGSSTWSFTTVAAPATSSALWSTSTQPTVASDPDTSAVELGVKFSSNAAGSITGIRFYKGSGNTGTHVGHLWSSTGQLLATATFTGETASGWQQVNFSTPVAIAANTVYVVSYLAPGGRYAADGGYFASAYTSGPLSVPANGGVYKYGSAGGFPTQTWNASNYWVTPVFAAKTSSNATASTTPAVATSAIAPLNVIATSATVLSSSTTPTSVTTPSPAGVDQVFADDGGLDFSRIGGIRRKNKWA
;
A
#
# COMPACT_ATOMS: atom_id res chain seq x y z
N MET A 1 23.55 -5.21 -10.88
CA MET A 1 22.73 -4.01 -10.59
C MET A 1 21.30 -4.43 -10.84
N LEU A 2 20.38 -4.11 -9.92
CA LEU A 2 18.95 -4.33 -10.14
C LEU A 2 18.51 -3.41 -11.29
N SER A 3 17.80 -3.94 -12.28
CA SER A 3 17.32 -3.14 -13.42
C SER A 3 15.83 -2.87 -13.28
N ASN A 4 15.43 -1.62 -13.52
CA ASN A 4 14.03 -1.24 -13.57
C ASN A 4 13.57 -1.16 -15.04
N PHE A 5 12.58 -1.97 -15.38
CA PHE A 5 11.92 -2.00 -16.67
C PHE A 5 10.50 -1.47 -16.58
N PHE A 6 9.97 -1.00 -17.70
CA PHE A 6 8.66 -0.37 -17.79
C PHE A 6 7.80 -1.02 -18.86
N VAL A 7 6.53 -1.27 -18.54
CA VAL A 7 5.52 -1.75 -19.49
C VAL A 7 4.39 -0.72 -19.61
N SER A 8 3.94 -0.42 -20.83
CA SER A 8 2.87 0.53 -21.12
C SER A 8 2.08 0.10 -22.37
N PRO A 9 0.75 0.33 -22.47
CA PRO A 9 -0.02 -0.11 -23.64
C PRO A 9 0.40 0.59 -24.94
N THR A 10 1.02 1.77 -24.83
CA THR A 10 1.57 2.55 -25.95
C THR A 10 3.04 2.25 -26.22
N GLY A 11 3.65 1.30 -25.50
CA GLY A 11 5.04 0.89 -25.65
C GLY A 11 5.31 0.03 -26.89
N SER A 12 6.54 -0.50 -26.98
CA SER A 12 6.98 -1.43 -28.02
C SER A 12 7.87 -2.53 -27.46
N ASP A 13 7.55 -3.79 -27.74
CA ASP A 13 8.35 -4.96 -27.33
C ASP A 13 9.67 -5.10 -28.10
N THR A 14 9.91 -4.26 -29.10
CA THR A 14 11.24 -4.11 -29.73
C THR A 14 12.08 -3.02 -29.06
N GLY A 15 11.51 -2.31 -28.08
CA GLY A 15 12.16 -1.24 -27.33
C GLY A 15 13.06 -1.74 -26.21
N ALA A 16 13.76 -0.82 -25.55
CA ALA A 16 14.73 -1.13 -24.51
C ALA A 16 14.11 -1.40 -23.12
N GLY A 17 12.79 -1.26 -22.95
CA GLY A 17 12.11 -1.44 -21.67
C GLY A 17 12.38 -0.32 -20.66
N THR A 18 12.95 0.81 -21.09
CA THR A 18 13.23 1.97 -20.23
C THR A 18 11.99 2.84 -20.05
N ALA A 19 12.00 3.77 -19.09
CA ALA A 19 10.86 4.67 -18.88
C ALA A 19 10.49 5.49 -20.14
N ALA A 20 11.49 5.86 -20.95
CA ALA A 20 11.29 6.62 -22.19
C ALA A 20 10.89 5.73 -23.40
N ALA A 21 11.18 4.43 -23.33
CA ALA A 21 10.87 3.46 -24.37
C ALA A 21 10.36 2.16 -23.71
N PRO A 22 9.16 2.20 -23.09
CA PRO A 22 8.63 1.06 -22.36
C PRO A 22 8.28 -0.09 -23.31
N TRP A 23 8.34 -1.31 -22.80
CA TRP A 23 7.77 -2.47 -23.47
C TRP A 23 6.25 -2.37 -23.56
N LYS A 24 5.66 -3.10 -24.49
CA LYS A 24 4.21 -3.07 -24.75
C LYS A 24 3.47 -4.10 -23.91
N THR A 25 4.01 -5.31 -23.78
CA THR A 25 3.29 -6.45 -23.21
C THR A 25 3.93 -6.97 -21.93
N LEU A 26 3.08 -7.51 -21.04
CA LEU A 26 3.54 -8.19 -19.83
C LEU A 26 4.27 -9.49 -20.16
N GLN A 27 3.84 -10.21 -21.21
CA GLN A 27 4.52 -11.43 -21.64
C GLN A 27 5.95 -11.16 -22.09
N HIS A 28 6.19 -10.12 -22.89
CA HIS A 28 7.55 -9.78 -23.29
C HIS A 28 8.45 -9.45 -22.09
N ALA A 29 7.92 -8.73 -21.10
CA ALA A 29 8.64 -8.50 -19.86
C ALA A 29 8.96 -9.81 -19.13
N ALA A 30 7.97 -10.70 -18.97
CA ALA A 30 8.14 -12.01 -18.34
C ALA A 30 9.17 -12.91 -19.05
N ASP A 31 9.26 -12.83 -20.38
CA ASP A 31 10.24 -13.57 -21.15
C ASP A 31 11.67 -13.01 -21.00
N THR A 32 11.82 -11.76 -20.56
CA THR A 32 13.09 -11.01 -20.62
C THR A 32 13.77 -10.85 -19.26
N VAL A 33 13.00 -10.62 -18.19
CA VAL A 33 13.54 -10.25 -16.87
C VAL A 33 14.32 -11.37 -16.19
N GLN A 34 15.27 -10.97 -15.34
CA GLN A 34 16.13 -11.86 -14.56
C GLN A 34 16.03 -11.55 -13.06
N ALA A 35 16.63 -12.43 -12.24
CA ALA A 35 16.62 -12.29 -10.78
C ALA A 35 17.06 -10.88 -10.31
N GLY A 36 16.20 -10.22 -9.55
CA GLY A 36 16.40 -8.88 -9.01
C GLY A 36 15.81 -7.75 -9.86
N ASP A 37 15.33 -8.03 -11.07
CA ASP A 37 14.70 -7.01 -11.90
C ASP A 37 13.30 -6.64 -11.38
N VAL A 38 12.93 -5.38 -11.62
CA VAL A 38 11.63 -4.82 -11.29
C VAL A 38 10.96 -4.34 -12.58
N VAL A 39 9.70 -4.73 -12.78
CA VAL A 39 8.84 -4.29 -13.89
C VAL A 39 7.76 -3.36 -13.33
N ASP A 40 7.89 -2.06 -13.63
CA ASP A 40 6.88 -1.04 -13.33
C ASP A 40 5.86 -1.00 -14.48
N VAL A 41 4.63 -1.44 -14.21
CA VAL A 41 3.53 -1.53 -15.18
C VAL A 41 2.66 -0.28 -15.08
N LYS A 42 2.65 0.52 -16.14
CA LYS A 42 1.87 1.76 -16.24
C LYS A 42 0.37 1.47 -16.34
N ALA A 43 -0.44 2.46 -15.98
CA ALA A 43 -1.90 2.39 -16.15
C ALA A 43 -2.31 2.00 -17.58
N GLY A 44 -3.30 1.14 -17.72
CA GLY A 44 -3.69 0.57 -19.00
C GLY A 44 -4.31 -0.82 -18.91
N SER A 45 -4.79 -1.33 -20.03
CA SER A 45 -5.34 -2.69 -20.14
C SER A 45 -4.33 -3.65 -20.76
N TYR A 46 -4.19 -4.82 -20.15
CA TYR A 46 -3.22 -5.84 -20.56
C TYR A 46 -3.85 -7.23 -20.62
N ALA A 47 -3.34 -8.06 -21.53
CA ALA A 47 -3.43 -9.50 -21.36
C ALA A 47 -2.47 -9.94 -20.24
N GLY A 48 -2.85 -10.99 -19.54
CA GLY A 48 -2.00 -11.62 -18.53
C GLY A 48 -0.77 -12.31 -19.15
N PHE A 49 0.06 -12.94 -18.32
CA PHE A 49 1.31 -13.55 -18.76
C PHE A 49 1.59 -14.88 -18.06
N ILE A 50 2.44 -15.68 -18.68
CA ILE A 50 3.01 -16.89 -18.10
C ILE A 50 4.49 -16.69 -17.78
N MET A 51 4.97 -17.41 -16.76
CA MET A 51 6.39 -17.52 -16.44
C MET A 51 6.74 -18.94 -16.01
N GLY A 52 7.93 -19.41 -16.41
CA GLY A 52 8.45 -20.75 -16.05
C GLY A 52 8.09 -21.89 -17.01
N TRP A 53 7.15 -21.67 -17.93
CA TRP A 53 6.77 -22.63 -18.98
C TRP A 53 7.83 -22.85 -20.06
N ASN A 54 8.72 -21.88 -20.28
CA ASN A 54 9.80 -21.95 -21.27
C ASN A 54 11.18 -22.22 -20.64
N GLY A 55 11.21 -22.68 -19.38
CA GLY A 55 12.41 -22.90 -18.56
C GLY A 55 12.39 -22.09 -17.26
N PRO A 56 13.21 -22.44 -16.25
CA PRO A 56 13.15 -21.81 -14.94
C PRO A 56 13.60 -20.34 -15.00
N GLN A 57 12.64 -19.44 -14.87
CA GLN A 57 12.84 -17.99 -14.71
C GLN A 57 12.48 -17.62 -13.27
N SER A 58 13.44 -17.80 -12.36
CA SER A 58 13.24 -17.56 -10.93
C SER A 58 14.06 -16.37 -10.46
N GLY A 59 13.52 -15.65 -9.48
CA GLY A 59 14.33 -14.81 -8.62
C GLY A 59 15.15 -15.65 -7.65
N THR A 60 15.76 -14.97 -6.69
CA THR A 60 16.35 -15.60 -5.51
C THR A 60 15.82 -14.90 -4.25
N ALA A 61 15.99 -15.50 -3.08
CA ALA A 61 15.60 -14.86 -1.81
C ALA A 61 16.21 -13.46 -1.63
N ALA A 62 17.42 -13.23 -2.16
CA ALA A 62 18.11 -11.93 -2.09
C ALA A 62 17.80 -11.00 -3.27
N ALA A 63 17.23 -11.52 -4.36
CA ALA A 63 16.97 -10.80 -5.60
C ALA A 63 15.68 -11.35 -6.26
N PRO A 64 14.50 -11.06 -5.68
CA PRO A 64 13.24 -11.48 -6.27
C PRO A 64 12.99 -10.75 -7.59
N ILE A 65 12.27 -11.38 -8.51
CA ILE A 65 11.73 -10.71 -9.70
C ILE A 65 10.41 -10.06 -9.28
N THR A 66 10.22 -8.78 -9.55
CA THR A 66 9.02 -8.04 -9.10
C THR A 66 8.25 -7.46 -10.27
N PHE A 67 6.98 -7.82 -10.39
CA PHE A 67 6.01 -7.13 -11.23
C PHE A 67 5.14 -6.24 -10.35
N LYS A 68 5.21 -4.93 -10.57
CA LYS A 68 4.50 -3.93 -9.79
C LYS A 68 3.62 -3.08 -10.71
N ALA A 69 2.33 -3.05 -10.42
CA ALA A 69 1.37 -2.22 -11.13
C ALA A 69 1.20 -0.83 -10.48
N GLU A 70 1.12 0.19 -11.32
CA GLU A 70 0.60 1.51 -10.95
C GLU A 70 -0.94 1.48 -10.90
N PRO A 71 -1.58 2.38 -10.13
CA PRO A 71 -3.03 2.51 -10.12
C PRO A 71 -3.61 2.62 -11.54
N GLY A 72 -4.58 1.77 -11.87
CA GLY A 72 -5.20 1.71 -13.20
C GLY A 72 -4.54 0.76 -14.19
N ALA A 73 -3.51 -0.01 -13.80
CA ALA A 73 -3.02 -1.15 -14.58
C ALA A 73 -3.94 -2.36 -14.36
N THR A 74 -4.70 -2.72 -15.39
CA THR A 74 -5.74 -3.76 -15.35
C THR A 74 -5.39 -4.92 -16.28
N ILE A 75 -5.34 -6.14 -15.75
CA ILE A 75 -5.30 -7.36 -16.55
C ILE A 75 -6.75 -7.79 -16.81
N ASN A 76 -7.16 -7.72 -18.08
CA ASN A 76 -8.54 -8.00 -18.49
C ASN A 76 -8.70 -9.09 -19.55
N ALA A 77 -7.60 -9.68 -19.99
CA ALA A 77 -7.58 -10.86 -20.84
C ALA A 77 -6.63 -11.91 -20.26
N ARG A 78 -6.90 -13.19 -20.54
CA ARG A 78 -6.05 -14.31 -20.10
C ARG A 78 -4.66 -14.23 -20.70
N ASN A 79 -3.71 -14.95 -20.10
CA ASN A 79 -2.45 -15.23 -20.77
C ASN A 79 -2.67 -16.12 -22.02
N SER A 80 -1.63 -16.28 -22.83
CA SER A 80 -1.71 -16.97 -24.12
C SER A 80 -1.72 -18.50 -24.04
N LYS A 81 -1.63 -19.11 -22.86
CA LYS A 81 -1.35 -20.55 -22.68
C LYS A 81 -2.38 -21.26 -21.81
N THR A 82 -2.79 -20.64 -20.71
CA THR A 82 -3.65 -21.24 -19.69
C THR A 82 -4.89 -20.39 -19.48
N PRO A 83 -5.96 -20.93 -18.86
CA PRO A 83 -7.17 -20.18 -18.56
C PRO A 83 -7.01 -19.12 -17.45
N ASP A 84 -5.78 -18.73 -17.11
CA ASP A 84 -5.48 -17.82 -15.99
C ASP A 84 -5.14 -16.41 -16.51
N ALA A 85 -5.20 -15.41 -15.63
CA ALA A 85 -4.57 -14.12 -15.93
C ALA A 85 -3.05 -14.26 -15.85
N ILE A 86 -2.51 -14.45 -14.64
CA ILE A 86 -1.08 -14.67 -14.43
C ILE A 86 -0.86 -16.12 -14.04
N ASP A 87 0.07 -16.80 -14.72
CA ASP A 87 0.42 -18.19 -14.41
C ASP A 87 1.93 -18.37 -14.20
N LEU A 88 2.31 -18.65 -12.95
CA LEU A 88 3.67 -18.88 -12.51
C LEU A 88 3.86 -20.38 -12.26
N GLU A 89 4.62 -21.06 -13.11
CA GLU A 89 4.81 -22.51 -13.06
C GLU A 89 6.29 -22.85 -12.81
N ASN A 90 6.60 -23.57 -11.73
CA ASN A 90 7.97 -23.96 -11.36
C ASN A 90 8.95 -22.79 -11.16
N VAL A 91 8.46 -21.64 -10.70
CA VAL A 91 9.28 -20.44 -10.45
C VAL A 91 9.31 -20.05 -8.98
N SER A 92 10.45 -19.53 -8.54
CA SER A 92 10.69 -19.11 -7.16
C SER A 92 10.98 -17.61 -7.07
N TYR A 93 10.64 -17.02 -5.93
CA TYR A 93 10.93 -15.62 -5.58
C TYR A 93 10.42 -14.61 -6.62
N ILE A 94 9.17 -14.80 -7.03
CA ILE A 94 8.43 -13.87 -7.89
C ILE A 94 7.45 -13.08 -7.02
N THR A 95 7.43 -11.76 -7.18
CA THR A 95 6.47 -10.87 -6.52
C THR A 95 5.51 -10.29 -7.55
N ILE A 96 4.21 -10.47 -7.33
CA ILE A 96 3.13 -9.89 -8.11
C ILE A 96 2.36 -8.92 -7.22
N THR A 97 2.41 -7.63 -7.52
CA THR A 97 1.80 -6.62 -6.64
C THR A 97 1.11 -5.46 -7.35
N GLY A 98 -0.02 -5.01 -6.77
CA GLY A 98 -0.70 -3.77 -7.16
C GLY A 98 -1.65 -3.88 -8.36
N PHE A 99 -1.84 -5.06 -8.94
CA PHE A 99 -2.65 -5.21 -10.16
C PHE A 99 -4.15 -5.16 -9.85
N THR A 100 -4.91 -4.55 -10.76
CA THR A 100 -6.33 -4.87 -10.92
C THR A 100 -6.46 -6.03 -11.91
N ILE A 101 -7.17 -7.08 -11.56
CA ILE A 101 -7.38 -8.27 -12.39
C ILE A 101 -8.88 -8.50 -12.51
N ALA A 102 -9.43 -8.22 -13.68
CA ALA A 102 -10.87 -8.25 -13.91
C ALA A 102 -11.15 -8.68 -15.35
N PRO A 103 -11.71 -9.88 -15.58
CA PRO A 103 -12.01 -10.38 -16.93
C PRO A 103 -12.90 -9.42 -17.70
N ALA A 104 -12.54 -9.08 -18.94
CA ALA A 104 -13.44 -8.37 -19.83
C ALA A 104 -14.72 -9.21 -20.05
N PRO A 105 -15.90 -8.59 -20.25
CA PRO A 105 -17.14 -9.35 -20.46
C PRO A 105 -17.10 -10.34 -21.63
N SER A 106 -16.25 -10.09 -22.62
CA SER A 106 -16.03 -10.94 -23.80
C SER A 106 -15.11 -12.15 -23.55
N GLU A 107 -14.40 -12.20 -22.43
CA GLU A 107 -13.50 -13.31 -22.11
C GLU A 107 -14.29 -14.58 -21.78
N GLY A 108 -13.75 -15.73 -22.19
CA GLY A 108 -14.20 -17.03 -21.71
C GLY A 108 -13.99 -17.19 -20.19
N ASN A 109 -14.37 -18.33 -19.62
CA ASN A 109 -14.23 -18.56 -18.18
C ASN A 109 -12.76 -18.61 -17.77
N TRP A 110 -12.44 -17.95 -16.67
CA TRP A 110 -11.10 -17.96 -16.07
C TRP A 110 -11.02 -19.02 -14.99
N ARG A 111 -9.86 -19.68 -14.91
CA ARG A 111 -9.53 -20.58 -13.81
C ARG A 111 -9.02 -19.79 -12.62
N THR A 112 -8.07 -18.89 -12.81
CA THR A 112 -7.71 -17.97 -11.73
C THR A 112 -7.18 -16.61 -12.17
N GLY A 113 -7.24 -15.63 -11.27
CA GLY A 113 -6.57 -14.34 -11.45
C GLY A 113 -5.06 -14.51 -11.40
N VAL A 114 -4.54 -15.14 -10.34
CA VAL A 114 -3.11 -15.42 -10.19
C VAL A 114 -2.90 -16.87 -9.79
N ARG A 115 -2.10 -17.58 -10.59
CA ARG A 115 -1.68 -18.95 -10.32
C ARG A 115 -0.20 -19.02 -9.95
N ALA A 116 0.14 -19.78 -8.91
CA ALA A 116 1.53 -20.12 -8.56
C ALA A 116 1.67 -21.60 -8.21
N ALA A 117 2.33 -22.38 -9.07
CA ALA A 117 2.33 -23.83 -9.00
C ALA A 117 3.68 -24.48 -9.29
N GLY A 118 3.74 -25.80 -9.03
CA GLY A 118 4.79 -26.68 -9.53
C GLY A 118 5.96 -26.94 -8.58
N GLY A 119 6.06 -26.24 -7.45
CA GLY A 119 7.23 -26.40 -6.55
C GLY A 119 7.94 -25.11 -6.17
N GLY A 120 7.43 -23.96 -6.62
CA GLY A 120 8.03 -22.66 -6.38
C GLY A 120 8.22 -22.32 -4.91
N THR A 121 9.34 -21.69 -4.56
CA THR A 121 9.62 -21.19 -3.20
C THR A 121 9.57 -19.67 -3.14
N GLY A 122 9.00 -19.09 -2.08
CA GLY A 122 9.09 -17.65 -1.81
C GLY A 122 8.32 -16.76 -2.78
N VAL A 123 7.25 -17.27 -3.40
CA VAL A 123 6.36 -16.47 -4.25
C VAL A 123 5.52 -15.54 -3.37
N VAL A 124 5.39 -14.28 -3.78
CA VAL A 124 4.62 -13.26 -3.09
C VAL A 124 3.51 -12.73 -4.02
N ILE A 125 2.27 -12.83 -3.57
CA ILE A 125 1.09 -12.27 -4.25
C ILE A 125 0.50 -11.25 -3.29
N SER A 126 0.71 -9.96 -3.56
CA SER A 126 0.36 -8.91 -2.59
C SER A 126 -0.40 -7.71 -3.16
N ASN A 127 -1.34 -7.16 -2.40
CA ASN A 127 -2.01 -5.89 -2.72
C ASN A 127 -2.65 -5.85 -4.12
N ASN A 128 -3.17 -6.98 -4.61
CA ASN A 128 -3.89 -7.04 -5.87
C ASN A 128 -5.40 -6.96 -5.64
N THR A 129 -6.13 -6.37 -6.58
CA THR A 129 -7.60 -6.38 -6.62
C THR A 129 -8.07 -7.33 -7.71
N ILE A 130 -8.63 -8.49 -7.32
CA ILE A 130 -9.03 -9.57 -8.22
C ILE A 130 -10.56 -9.68 -8.21
N GLN A 131 -11.20 -9.19 -9.27
CA GLN A 131 -12.65 -9.14 -9.42
C GLN A 131 -13.09 -10.12 -10.50
N LEU A 132 -13.46 -11.32 -10.07
CA LEU A 132 -13.92 -12.38 -10.96
C LEU A 132 -15.44 -12.34 -11.11
N ARG A 133 -15.94 -12.96 -12.18
CA ARG A 133 -17.37 -13.21 -12.36
C ARG A 133 -17.74 -14.50 -11.64
N SER A 134 -19.01 -14.70 -11.31
CA SER A 134 -19.47 -15.94 -10.66
C SER A 134 -19.33 -17.20 -11.51
N ILE A 135 -18.93 -17.08 -12.79
CA ILE A 135 -18.65 -18.22 -13.68
C ILE A 135 -17.16 -18.61 -13.73
N ASP A 136 -16.29 -17.75 -13.20
CA ASP A 136 -14.85 -18.00 -13.09
C ASP A 136 -14.57 -18.81 -11.82
N GLN A 137 -13.42 -19.49 -11.72
CA GLN A 137 -13.20 -20.47 -10.66
C GLN A 137 -12.63 -19.87 -9.36
N CYS A 138 -11.36 -19.46 -9.35
CA CYS A 138 -10.64 -19.05 -8.13
C CYS A 138 -10.01 -17.67 -8.22
N GLY A 139 -10.01 -16.86 -7.16
CA GLY A 139 -9.29 -15.58 -7.12
C GLY A 139 -7.77 -15.77 -7.25
N VAL A 140 -7.18 -16.47 -6.29
CA VAL A 140 -5.79 -16.94 -6.27
C VAL A 140 -5.79 -18.46 -6.18
N MET A 141 -4.93 -19.12 -6.94
CA MET A 141 -4.77 -20.58 -6.86
C MET A 141 -3.28 -20.96 -6.83
N THR A 142 -2.87 -21.75 -5.86
CA THR A 142 -1.48 -22.21 -5.75
C THR A 142 -1.38 -23.70 -5.57
N SER A 143 -0.26 -24.32 -5.92
CA SER A 143 0.00 -25.73 -5.64
C SER A 143 1.48 -26.04 -5.43
N PHE A 144 1.78 -26.94 -4.47
CA PHE A 144 3.15 -27.39 -4.19
C PHE A 144 4.14 -26.27 -3.85
N THR A 145 3.68 -25.15 -3.28
CA THR A 145 4.55 -23.99 -3.00
C THR A 145 5.17 -24.06 -1.61
N THR A 146 6.41 -23.57 -1.46
CA THR A 146 7.07 -23.43 -0.15
C THR A 146 7.25 -21.95 0.18
N ASP A 147 7.02 -21.54 1.42
CA ASP A 147 7.18 -20.15 1.86
C ASP A 147 6.37 -19.14 1.00
N LEU A 148 5.16 -19.55 0.60
CA LEU A 148 4.21 -18.69 -0.12
C LEU A 148 3.71 -17.56 0.78
N LEU A 149 3.63 -16.34 0.25
CA LEU A 149 2.96 -15.21 0.91
C LEU A 149 1.83 -14.65 0.03
N VAL A 150 0.60 -14.75 0.52
CA VAL A 150 -0.59 -14.10 -0.07
C VAL A 150 -1.09 -13.04 0.89
N GLN A 151 -0.83 -11.76 0.57
CA GLN A 151 -1.03 -10.67 1.54
C GLN A 151 -1.77 -9.45 0.98
N GLY A 152 -2.72 -8.90 1.74
CA GLY A 152 -3.31 -7.60 1.42
C GLY A 152 -4.14 -7.59 0.12
N ASN A 153 -4.49 -8.75 -0.43
CA ASN A 153 -5.26 -8.81 -1.67
C ASN A 153 -6.74 -8.62 -1.38
N THR A 154 -7.46 -7.99 -2.30
CA THR A 154 -8.92 -7.97 -2.32
C THR A 154 -9.38 -8.89 -3.43
N THR A 155 -10.08 -9.97 -3.10
CA THR A 155 -10.64 -10.90 -4.09
C THR A 155 -12.15 -10.98 -3.96
N SER A 156 -12.84 -11.01 -5.09
CA SER A 156 -14.28 -11.19 -5.12
C SER A 156 -14.77 -11.99 -6.32
N GLY A 157 -15.96 -12.58 -6.17
CA GLY A 157 -16.56 -13.41 -7.21
C GLY A 157 -15.96 -14.81 -7.26
N GLY A 158 -16.22 -15.53 -8.35
CA GLY A 158 -15.80 -16.90 -8.52
C GLY A 158 -16.77 -17.93 -7.91
N TRP A 159 -16.88 -19.09 -8.56
CA TRP A 159 -17.77 -20.16 -8.10
C TRP A 159 -17.14 -21.11 -7.08
N ASP A 160 -15.80 -21.20 -7.03
CA ASP A 160 -15.11 -22.23 -6.25
C ASP A 160 -14.47 -21.67 -4.98
N THR A 161 -13.44 -20.82 -5.09
CA THR A 161 -12.69 -20.36 -3.92
C THR A 161 -12.08 -18.97 -4.11
N GLY A 162 -12.09 -18.12 -3.08
CA GLY A 162 -11.36 -16.84 -3.11
C GLY A 162 -9.85 -17.05 -3.19
N ILE A 163 -9.27 -17.67 -2.18
CA ILE A 163 -7.84 -18.05 -2.14
C ILE A 163 -7.71 -19.56 -1.92
N TYR A 164 -7.18 -20.25 -2.93
CA TYR A 164 -6.93 -21.69 -2.87
C TYR A 164 -5.42 -21.97 -2.75
N VAL A 165 -5.01 -22.52 -1.61
CA VAL A 165 -3.67 -23.08 -1.40
C VAL A 165 -3.77 -24.60 -1.49
N ALA A 166 -3.42 -25.13 -2.65
CA ALA A 166 -3.50 -26.55 -2.92
C ALA A 166 -2.19 -27.27 -2.53
N ASN A 167 -2.39 -28.50 -2.06
CA ASN A 167 -1.51 -29.64 -1.89
C ASN A 167 -0.01 -29.39 -1.61
N SER A 168 0.49 -30.04 -0.54
CA SER A 168 1.91 -30.12 -0.18
C SER A 168 2.60 -28.76 -0.06
N ALA A 169 1.82 -27.70 0.15
CA ALA A 169 2.35 -26.39 0.45
C ALA A 169 2.99 -26.40 1.85
N VAL A 170 4.17 -25.82 2.00
CA VAL A 170 4.91 -25.81 3.26
C VAL A 170 5.11 -24.38 3.75
N ARG A 171 4.66 -24.09 4.98
CA ARG A 171 4.68 -22.75 5.57
C ARG A 171 3.98 -21.66 4.73
N PRO A 172 2.79 -21.91 4.13
CA PRO A 172 2.08 -20.85 3.43
C PRO A 172 1.55 -19.81 4.42
N VAL A 173 1.62 -18.54 4.05
CA VAL A 173 1.10 -17.40 4.82
C VAL A 173 0.01 -16.70 4.00
N VAL A 174 -1.21 -16.66 4.54
CA VAL A 174 -2.37 -15.96 3.97
C VAL A 174 -2.82 -14.91 4.97
N VAL A 175 -2.43 -13.65 4.75
CA VAL A 175 -2.55 -12.59 5.77
C VAL A 175 -3.13 -11.28 5.26
N GLY A 176 -4.07 -10.68 5.99
CA GLY A 176 -4.54 -9.34 5.66
C GLY A 176 -5.37 -9.24 4.38
N ASN A 177 -5.95 -10.35 3.88
CA ASN A 177 -6.73 -10.33 2.64
C ASN A 177 -8.21 -10.03 2.92
N THR A 178 -8.88 -9.39 1.96
CA THR A 178 -10.34 -9.20 1.95
C THR A 178 -10.95 -10.08 0.88
N ILE A 179 -11.89 -10.94 1.25
CA ILE A 179 -12.51 -11.94 0.37
C ILE A 179 -14.01 -11.79 0.44
N SER A 180 -14.66 -11.58 -0.71
CA SER A 180 -16.11 -11.39 -0.73
C SER A 180 -16.85 -11.98 -1.93
N ASN A 181 -18.15 -12.23 -1.78
CA ASN A 181 -19.04 -12.61 -2.88
C ASN A 181 -18.58 -13.86 -3.65
N VAL A 182 -18.02 -14.85 -2.94
CA VAL A 182 -17.54 -16.12 -3.51
C VAL A 182 -18.61 -17.18 -3.31
N LEU A 183 -18.98 -17.93 -4.35
CA LEU A 183 -20.05 -18.94 -4.19
C LEU A 183 -19.62 -20.15 -3.35
N GLY A 184 -18.33 -20.50 -3.37
CA GLY A 184 -17.75 -21.58 -2.57
C GLY A 184 -16.95 -21.07 -1.37
N ASN A 185 -15.71 -21.53 -1.22
CA ASN A 185 -14.89 -21.23 -0.04
C ASN A 185 -14.33 -19.80 -0.07
N GLY A 186 -14.15 -19.19 1.11
CA GLY A 186 -13.33 -17.97 1.20
C GLY A 186 -11.86 -18.30 0.99
N ILE A 187 -11.31 -19.08 1.92
CA ILE A 187 -9.96 -19.63 1.89
C ILE A 187 -10.04 -21.16 1.97
N LEU A 188 -9.37 -21.85 1.06
CA LEU A 188 -9.21 -23.31 1.09
C LEU A 188 -7.72 -23.65 1.16
N LEU A 189 -7.32 -24.39 2.20
CA LEU A 189 -6.02 -25.08 2.26
C LEU A 189 -6.33 -26.57 2.14
N ASN A 190 -5.97 -27.21 1.02
CA ASN A 190 -6.33 -28.60 0.78
C ASN A 190 -5.12 -29.46 0.41
N GLY A 191 -4.72 -30.36 1.31
CA GLY A 191 -3.66 -31.35 1.11
C GLY A 191 -4.01 -32.49 0.15
N ASP A 192 -4.70 -32.24 -0.97
CA ASP A 192 -5.27 -33.30 -1.82
C ASP A 192 -4.23 -34.30 -2.36
N VAL A 193 -4.23 -35.52 -1.81
CA VAL A 193 -3.28 -36.59 -2.14
C VAL A 193 -3.42 -37.10 -3.57
N SER A 194 -4.60 -36.93 -4.19
CA SER A 194 -4.84 -37.38 -5.56
C SER A 194 -4.02 -36.61 -6.59
N ASN A 195 -3.53 -35.42 -6.22
CA ASN A 195 -2.65 -34.60 -7.04
C ASN A 195 -1.16 -34.93 -6.87
N GLY A 196 -0.80 -35.92 -6.03
CA GLY A 196 0.58 -36.31 -5.73
C GLY A 196 1.15 -35.65 -4.46
N GLY A 197 2.46 -35.74 -4.21
CA GLY A 197 3.09 -35.17 -3.01
C GLY A 197 2.74 -35.89 -1.69
N VAL A 198 2.94 -35.20 -0.56
CA VAL A 198 2.72 -35.76 0.79
C VAL A 198 1.26 -35.69 1.23
N GLY A 199 0.46 -34.83 0.62
CA GLY A 199 -0.96 -34.69 0.91
C GLY A 199 -1.28 -34.06 2.27
N VAL A 200 -0.40 -33.19 2.78
CA VAL A 200 -0.59 -32.40 4.02
C VAL A 200 -0.02 -30.99 3.84
N ILE A 201 -0.55 -30.02 4.60
CA ILE A 201 -0.07 -28.63 4.60
C ILE A 201 0.39 -28.25 6.02
N PRO A 202 1.70 -28.33 6.32
CA PRO A 202 2.20 -28.02 7.65
C PRO A 202 2.59 -26.54 7.82
N ASN A 203 2.44 -26.05 9.06
CA ASN A 203 2.94 -24.76 9.54
C ASN A 203 2.37 -23.55 8.78
N ALA A 204 1.11 -23.62 8.35
CA ALA A 204 0.43 -22.50 7.72
C ALA A 204 0.10 -21.38 8.72
N VAL A 205 0.02 -20.15 8.21
CA VAL A 205 -0.50 -18.99 8.95
C VAL A 205 -1.64 -18.37 8.15
N VAL A 206 -2.85 -18.37 8.72
CA VAL A 206 -4.03 -17.72 8.17
C VAL A 206 -4.48 -16.65 9.15
N GLN A 207 -4.12 -15.40 8.89
CA GLN A 207 -4.22 -14.34 9.90
C GLN A 207 -4.78 -13.02 9.38
N ASN A 208 -5.50 -12.28 10.21
CA ASN A 208 -5.96 -10.92 9.90
C ASN A 208 -6.77 -10.80 8.59
N ASN A 209 -7.45 -11.86 8.15
CA ASN A 209 -8.27 -11.80 6.92
C ASN A 209 -9.70 -11.38 7.25
N VAL A 210 -10.33 -10.66 6.31
CA VAL A 210 -11.76 -10.31 6.35
C VAL A 210 -12.48 -11.10 5.26
N ILE A 211 -13.40 -11.98 5.64
CA ILE A 211 -14.07 -12.92 4.73
C ILE A 211 -15.57 -12.77 4.91
N HIS A 212 -16.29 -12.42 3.85
CA HIS A 212 -17.74 -12.22 3.95
C HIS A 212 -18.51 -12.51 2.68
N ASP A 213 -19.81 -12.74 2.79
CA ASP A 213 -20.67 -13.06 1.63
C ASP A 213 -20.10 -14.25 0.84
N VAL A 214 -19.69 -15.31 1.55
CA VAL A 214 -19.10 -16.53 0.97
C VAL A 214 -19.99 -17.74 1.21
N GLY A 215 -19.78 -18.82 0.44
CA GLY A 215 -20.55 -20.05 0.56
C GLY A 215 -21.99 -19.92 0.03
N MET A 216 -22.27 -18.91 -0.79
CA MET A 216 -23.62 -18.59 -1.32
C MET A 216 -24.16 -19.62 -2.33
N GLY A 217 -23.30 -20.50 -2.85
CA GLY A 217 -23.64 -21.41 -3.93
C GLY A 217 -24.61 -22.55 -3.54
N GLY A 218 -24.84 -22.80 -2.25
CA GLY A 218 -25.70 -23.90 -1.80
C GLY A 218 -25.31 -25.24 -2.44
N SER A 219 -26.24 -25.92 -3.11
CA SER A 219 -26.00 -27.15 -3.87
C SER A 219 -25.49 -26.95 -5.31
N LEU A 220 -25.30 -25.69 -5.75
CA LEU A 220 -24.84 -25.33 -7.10
C LEU A 220 -23.31 -25.29 -7.24
N ALA A 221 -22.54 -25.35 -6.14
CA ALA A 221 -21.08 -25.45 -6.17
C ALA A 221 -20.62 -26.92 -6.33
N LYS A 222 -19.59 -27.17 -7.15
CA LYS A 222 -19.08 -28.51 -7.52
C LYS A 222 -18.73 -29.41 -6.31
N TYR A 223 -18.41 -28.83 -5.16
CA TYR A 223 -18.07 -29.53 -3.91
C TYR A 223 -19.07 -29.28 -2.76
N GLY A 224 -20.25 -28.73 -3.06
CA GLY A 224 -21.20 -28.23 -2.05
C GLY A 224 -20.80 -26.85 -1.50
N ALA A 225 -21.63 -26.26 -0.64
CA ALA A 225 -21.39 -24.95 -0.05
C ALA A 225 -20.09 -24.96 0.78
N GLY A 226 -19.05 -24.31 0.28
CA GLY A 226 -17.70 -24.28 0.88
C GLY A 226 -17.62 -23.42 2.14
N SER A 227 -16.71 -23.74 3.06
CA SER A 227 -16.50 -23.01 4.31
C SER A 227 -15.85 -21.64 4.07
N ALA A 228 -16.05 -20.67 4.98
CA ALA A 228 -15.31 -19.41 4.88
C ALA A 228 -13.80 -19.64 5.00
N ILE A 229 -13.38 -20.53 5.90
CA ILE A 229 -12.03 -21.12 5.92
C ILE A 229 -12.17 -22.64 6.00
N ASP A 230 -11.62 -23.36 5.02
CA ASP A 230 -11.65 -24.82 4.96
C ASP A 230 -10.22 -25.40 4.94
N LEU A 231 -9.95 -26.32 5.85
CA LEU A 231 -8.62 -26.85 6.15
C LEU A 231 -8.64 -28.38 6.03
N GLY A 232 -8.21 -28.87 4.87
CA GLY A 232 -8.02 -30.29 4.56
C GLY A 232 -6.57 -30.72 4.78
N GLY A 233 -6.32 -31.49 5.85
CA GLY A 233 -4.98 -32.01 6.18
C GLY A 233 -3.96 -30.95 6.57
N VAL A 234 -4.41 -29.86 7.21
CA VAL A 234 -3.56 -28.77 7.68
C VAL A 234 -3.03 -29.11 9.07
N GLN A 235 -1.74 -28.95 9.31
CA GLN A 235 -1.10 -29.41 10.55
C GLN A 235 -0.20 -28.36 11.18
N ASN A 236 -0.15 -28.30 12.51
CA ASN A 236 0.75 -27.42 13.27
C ASN A 236 0.64 -25.94 12.84
N SER A 237 -0.57 -25.49 12.48
CA SER A 237 -0.82 -24.19 11.83
C SER A 237 -1.57 -23.22 12.74
N VAL A 238 -1.52 -21.94 12.41
CA VAL A 238 -2.18 -20.86 13.17
C VAL A 238 -3.24 -20.18 12.32
N ILE A 239 -4.46 -20.10 12.85
CA ILE A 239 -5.62 -19.42 12.28
C ILE A 239 -6.06 -18.37 13.30
N SER A 240 -5.75 -17.10 13.06
CA SER A 240 -5.98 -16.07 14.08
C SER A 240 -6.43 -14.72 13.57
N ASN A 241 -7.13 -13.95 14.41
CA ASN A 241 -7.58 -12.59 14.09
C ASN A 241 -8.37 -12.46 12.78
N ASN A 242 -9.00 -13.53 12.30
CA ASN A 242 -9.82 -13.45 11.10
C ASN A 242 -11.23 -12.98 11.48
N LEU A 243 -11.78 -12.05 10.69
CA LEU A 243 -13.19 -11.67 10.76
C LEU A 243 -13.94 -12.40 9.63
N ILE A 244 -14.90 -13.23 10.02
CA ILE A 244 -15.81 -13.94 9.13
C ILE A 244 -17.23 -13.50 9.43
N TYR A 245 -17.95 -12.97 8.45
CA TYR A 245 -19.37 -12.65 8.61
C TYR A 245 -20.18 -12.92 7.35
N ASN A 246 -21.49 -13.15 7.52
CA ASN A 246 -22.38 -13.51 6.43
C ASN A 246 -21.85 -14.69 5.57
N ALA A 247 -21.29 -15.71 6.24
CA ALA A 247 -20.96 -16.98 5.60
C ALA A 247 -22.24 -17.83 5.52
N HIS A 248 -22.58 -18.29 4.31
CA HIS A 248 -23.80 -19.05 4.02
C HIS A 248 -23.60 -20.58 4.05
N ALA A 249 -22.43 -21.01 4.55
CA ALA A 249 -22.05 -22.40 4.76
C ALA A 249 -21.43 -22.55 6.17
N LYS A 250 -20.27 -23.19 6.31
CA LYS A 250 -19.56 -23.29 7.60
C LYS A 250 -18.64 -22.08 7.79
N GLY A 251 -18.38 -21.70 9.03
CA GLY A 251 -17.36 -20.70 9.37
C GLY A 251 -15.95 -21.23 9.13
N ILE A 252 -15.43 -22.01 10.08
CA ILE A 252 -14.10 -22.64 9.98
C ILE A 252 -14.26 -24.17 10.04
N THR A 253 -13.65 -24.88 9.08
CA THR A 253 -13.64 -26.34 9.05
C THR A 253 -12.20 -26.87 9.16
N LEU A 254 -11.98 -27.81 10.09
CA LEU A 254 -10.79 -28.65 10.17
C LEU A 254 -11.20 -30.09 9.87
N ALA A 255 -10.60 -30.67 8.83
CA ALA A 255 -10.98 -31.97 8.32
C ALA A 255 -9.78 -32.67 7.64
N GLN A 256 -9.99 -33.92 7.23
CA GLN A 256 -9.10 -34.60 6.29
C GLN A 256 -9.45 -34.19 4.86
N LEU A 257 -10.75 -34.17 4.52
CA LEU A 257 -11.20 -33.96 3.13
C LEU A 257 -10.51 -34.94 2.17
N GLN A 258 -9.91 -34.45 1.07
CA GLN A 258 -9.13 -35.26 0.13
C GLN A 258 -7.65 -35.45 0.57
N ALA A 259 -7.28 -34.99 1.77
CA ALA A 259 -5.90 -35.07 2.23
C ALA A 259 -5.47 -36.48 2.65
N SER A 260 -4.15 -36.71 2.69
CA SER A 260 -3.59 -38.00 3.13
C SER A 260 -3.76 -38.22 4.64
N GLN A 261 -3.93 -37.14 5.40
CA GLN A 261 -4.12 -37.13 6.85
C GLN A 261 -5.06 -36.01 7.28
N SER A 262 -5.65 -36.15 8.46
CA SER A 262 -6.56 -35.16 9.06
C SER A 262 -5.82 -33.91 9.56
N SER A 263 -6.59 -32.84 9.78
CA SER A 263 -6.04 -31.61 10.34
C SER A 263 -5.71 -31.76 11.83
N THR A 264 -4.46 -31.54 12.23
CA THR A 264 -4.00 -31.79 13.60
C THR A 264 -3.13 -30.69 14.19
N ASN A 265 -3.18 -30.52 15.51
CA ASN A 265 -2.32 -29.60 16.26
C ASN A 265 -2.39 -28.13 15.77
N ASN A 266 -3.53 -27.70 15.25
CA ASN A 266 -3.73 -26.32 14.81
C ASN A 266 -4.24 -25.45 15.95
N LEU A 267 -3.88 -24.17 15.90
CA LEU A 267 -4.35 -23.12 16.80
C LEU A 267 -5.38 -22.25 16.09
N VAL A 268 -6.64 -22.29 16.52
CA VAL A 268 -7.71 -21.40 16.08
C VAL A 268 -7.97 -20.40 17.20
N ILE A 269 -7.47 -19.17 17.07
CA ILE A 269 -7.45 -18.22 18.20
C ILE A 269 -7.85 -16.80 17.82
N ASN A 270 -8.62 -16.12 18.68
CA ASN A 270 -8.99 -14.71 18.47
C ASN A 270 -9.65 -14.45 17.10
N ASN A 271 -10.47 -15.37 16.59
CA ASN A 271 -11.26 -15.13 15.38
C ASN A 271 -12.67 -14.66 15.76
N THR A 272 -13.27 -13.81 14.93
CA THR A 272 -14.71 -13.49 15.02
C THR A 272 -15.45 -14.17 13.89
N VAL A 273 -16.26 -15.19 14.20
CA VAL A 273 -16.98 -16.01 13.23
C VAL A 273 -18.48 -15.86 13.42
N MET A 274 -19.12 -15.14 12.49
CA MET A 274 -20.53 -14.79 12.48
C MET A 274 -21.21 -15.42 11.25
N VAL A 275 -21.70 -16.64 11.39
CA VAL A 275 -22.34 -17.38 10.30
C VAL A 275 -23.78 -16.91 10.09
N ALA A 276 -24.19 -16.78 8.84
CA ALA A 276 -25.54 -16.37 8.46
C ALA A 276 -26.59 -17.38 8.95
N ALA A 277 -27.85 -16.95 9.06
CA ALA A 277 -28.94 -17.79 9.57
C ALA A 277 -29.19 -19.04 8.71
N ASP A 278 -28.93 -18.94 7.41
CA ASP A 278 -29.00 -20.03 6.43
C ASP A 278 -27.70 -20.85 6.30
N GLY A 279 -26.65 -20.50 7.06
CA GLY A 279 -25.40 -21.25 7.11
C GLY A 279 -25.47 -22.56 7.93
N GLN A 280 -24.36 -23.29 8.01
CA GLN A 280 -24.26 -24.68 8.49
C GLN A 280 -23.44 -24.86 9.79
N GLY A 281 -23.09 -23.77 10.50
CA GLY A 281 -22.42 -23.80 11.81
C GLY A 281 -21.08 -23.05 11.84
N ALA A 282 -20.66 -22.59 13.02
CA ALA A 282 -19.48 -21.74 13.20
C ALA A 282 -18.16 -22.50 13.08
N LEU A 283 -18.04 -23.67 13.70
CA LEU A 283 -16.85 -24.50 13.70
C LEU A 283 -17.19 -25.96 13.36
N ARG A 284 -16.37 -26.59 12.51
CA ARG A 284 -16.44 -28.03 12.22
C ARG A 284 -15.11 -28.73 12.46
N LEU A 285 -15.13 -29.81 13.24
CA LEU A 285 -13.97 -30.68 13.54
C LEU A 285 -14.24 -32.12 13.08
N ALA A 286 -13.98 -32.41 11.80
CA ALA A 286 -14.30 -33.68 11.18
C ALA A 286 -13.09 -34.63 11.09
N ASP A 287 -13.35 -35.88 10.70
CA ASP A 287 -12.36 -36.85 10.26
C ASP A 287 -11.22 -37.11 11.27
N ALA A 288 -11.52 -37.17 12.57
CA ALA A 288 -10.48 -37.33 13.62
C ALA A 288 -9.41 -36.22 13.58
N SER A 289 -9.82 -34.97 13.40
CA SER A 289 -8.95 -33.79 13.50
C SER A 289 -8.56 -33.51 14.96
N THR A 290 -7.51 -34.17 15.43
CA THR A 290 -7.08 -34.23 16.84
C THR A 290 -6.07 -33.15 17.23
N GLY A 291 -5.87 -32.92 18.53
CA GLY A 291 -4.81 -32.05 19.07
C GLY A 291 -5.00 -30.55 18.86
N ASN A 292 -6.14 -30.13 18.29
CA ASN A 292 -6.39 -28.74 17.96
C ASN A 292 -6.69 -27.90 19.22
N THR A 293 -6.28 -26.63 19.23
CA THR A 293 -6.50 -25.66 20.31
C THR A 293 -7.35 -24.50 19.83
N ILE A 294 -8.49 -24.25 20.46
CA ILE A 294 -9.53 -23.31 20.05
C ILE A 294 -9.79 -22.34 21.22
N LEU A 295 -9.22 -21.13 21.16
CA LEU A 295 -9.24 -20.18 22.28
C LEU A 295 -9.68 -18.77 21.85
N ASN A 296 -10.30 -18.00 22.75
CA ASN A 296 -10.60 -16.57 22.54
C ASN A 296 -11.41 -16.27 21.27
N ASN A 297 -12.19 -17.20 20.72
CA ASN A 297 -12.95 -16.96 19.50
C ASN A 297 -14.38 -16.53 19.81
N VAL A 298 -14.95 -15.69 18.95
CA VAL A 298 -16.39 -15.62 18.78
C VAL A 298 -16.80 -16.68 17.76
N LEU A 299 -17.65 -17.63 18.14
CA LEU A 299 -18.16 -18.72 17.30
C LEU A 299 -19.69 -18.73 17.33
N TYR A 300 -20.30 -17.95 16.45
CA TYR A 300 -21.74 -17.72 16.46
C TYR A 300 -22.41 -18.19 15.16
N SER A 301 -23.47 -18.98 15.31
CA SER A 301 -24.43 -19.30 14.26
C SER A 301 -25.83 -19.37 14.85
N ALA A 302 -26.82 -18.79 14.15
CA ALA A 302 -28.23 -18.91 14.51
C ALA A 302 -28.89 -20.20 13.98
N ASN A 303 -28.15 -21.02 13.22
CA ASN A 303 -28.60 -22.30 12.69
C ASN A 303 -28.60 -23.40 13.78
N VAL A 304 -29.33 -24.50 13.56
CA VAL A 304 -29.35 -25.69 14.43
C VAL A 304 -27.97 -26.29 14.69
N ASN A 305 -27.05 -26.21 13.73
CA ASN A 305 -25.67 -26.68 13.90
C ASN A 305 -24.84 -25.81 14.85
N GLY A 306 -25.28 -24.59 15.14
CA GLY A 306 -24.75 -23.69 16.15
C GLY A 306 -23.23 -23.53 16.17
N THR A 307 -22.63 -23.87 17.31
CA THR A 307 -21.23 -23.57 17.63
C THR A 307 -20.29 -24.59 16.99
N LEU A 308 -20.47 -25.88 17.30
CA LEU A 308 -19.54 -26.94 16.95
C LEU A 308 -20.27 -28.16 16.39
N THR A 309 -19.82 -28.64 15.24
CA THR A 309 -20.10 -29.99 14.74
C THR A 309 -18.80 -30.76 14.59
N GLY A 310 -18.76 -32.03 14.98
CA GLY A 310 -17.57 -32.84 14.78
C GLY A 310 -17.76 -34.28 15.21
N SER A 311 -16.69 -35.06 15.09
CA SER A 311 -16.66 -36.46 15.48
C SER A 311 -16.06 -36.65 16.86
N ALA A 312 -16.49 -37.68 17.60
CA ALA A 312 -15.94 -38.02 18.91
C ALA A 312 -14.42 -38.28 18.87
N ALA A 313 -13.91 -38.78 17.74
CA ALA A 313 -12.48 -39.00 17.54
C ALA A 313 -11.68 -37.69 17.58
N SER A 314 -12.25 -36.59 17.07
CA SER A 314 -11.63 -35.26 17.05
C SER A 314 -11.41 -34.65 18.44
N LEU A 315 -12.04 -35.20 19.49
CA LEU A 315 -11.87 -34.72 20.87
C LEU A 315 -10.50 -35.07 21.47
N THR A 316 -9.80 -36.04 20.89
CA THR A 316 -8.49 -36.47 21.41
C THR A 316 -7.51 -35.31 21.32
N GLY A 317 -7.00 -34.86 22.47
CA GLY A 317 -6.07 -33.73 22.56
C GLY A 317 -6.70 -32.35 22.26
N LEU A 318 -8.02 -32.26 22.09
CA LEU A 318 -8.71 -30.98 21.90
C LEU A 318 -8.58 -30.13 23.17
N THR A 319 -8.21 -28.86 22.99
CA THR A 319 -8.33 -27.83 24.02
C THR A 319 -9.22 -26.73 23.48
N MET A 320 -10.40 -26.55 24.06
CA MET A 320 -11.34 -25.50 23.67
C MET A 320 -11.76 -24.74 24.92
N ASP A 321 -11.51 -23.44 25.01
CA ASP A 321 -11.85 -22.62 26.18
C ASP A 321 -11.85 -21.12 25.86
N TYR A 322 -12.42 -20.28 26.74
CA TYR A 322 -12.48 -18.82 26.58
C TYR A 322 -13.13 -18.36 25.26
N ASN A 323 -14.15 -19.07 24.78
CA ASN A 323 -14.88 -18.72 23.57
C ASN A 323 -16.25 -18.07 23.88
N ALA A 324 -16.70 -17.15 23.05
CA ALA A 324 -18.06 -16.63 23.07
C ALA A 324 -18.89 -17.33 21.99
N VAL A 325 -19.94 -18.05 22.36
CA VAL A 325 -20.56 -19.08 21.50
C VAL A 325 -22.08 -18.94 21.39
N SER A 326 -22.74 -19.53 20.38
CA SER A 326 -24.22 -19.47 20.26
C SER A 326 -24.99 -20.61 20.95
N SER A 327 -24.33 -21.71 21.35
CA SER A 327 -24.87 -23.03 21.79
C SER A 327 -24.84 -24.10 20.67
N ASN A 328 -25.30 -25.32 20.99
CA ASN A 328 -25.33 -26.52 20.15
C ASN A 328 -23.94 -27.04 19.77
N PHE A 329 -23.51 -28.04 20.55
CA PHE A 329 -22.26 -28.76 20.38
C PHE A 329 -22.56 -30.21 20.03
N SER A 330 -21.97 -30.71 18.94
CA SER A 330 -22.14 -32.09 18.49
C SER A 330 -20.80 -32.81 18.35
N VAL A 331 -20.78 -34.06 18.78
CA VAL A 331 -19.64 -35.00 18.68
C VAL A 331 -19.97 -36.21 17.80
N ASN A 332 -21.10 -36.15 17.09
CA ASN A 332 -21.61 -37.16 16.17
C ASN A 332 -22.07 -36.49 14.87
N ASP A 333 -21.26 -35.53 14.39
CA ASP A 333 -21.42 -34.86 13.09
C ASP A 333 -22.81 -34.23 12.86
N GLY A 334 -23.48 -33.79 13.92
CA GLY A 334 -24.77 -33.10 13.88
C GLY A 334 -25.99 -33.97 14.14
N ASP A 335 -25.82 -35.27 14.42
CA ASP A 335 -26.95 -36.18 14.71
C ASP A 335 -27.66 -35.80 16.02
N SER A 336 -26.91 -35.31 17.02
CA SER A 336 -27.48 -34.73 18.24
C SER A 336 -26.62 -33.60 18.80
N PHE A 337 -27.26 -32.74 19.61
CA PHE A 337 -26.65 -31.52 20.12
C PHE A 337 -26.73 -31.43 21.65
N LEU A 338 -25.66 -30.91 22.24
CA LEU A 338 -25.56 -30.55 23.65
C LEU A 338 -25.65 -29.04 23.81
N SER A 339 -26.23 -28.60 24.92
CA SER A 339 -26.09 -27.21 25.37
C SER A 339 -24.66 -26.94 25.84
N LEU A 340 -24.27 -25.66 25.94
CA LEU A 340 -22.97 -25.28 26.50
C LEU A 340 -22.73 -25.89 27.90
N ALA A 341 -23.73 -25.85 28.78
CA ALA A 341 -23.61 -26.43 30.13
C ALA A 341 -23.40 -27.95 30.11
N ALA A 342 -24.08 -28.68 29.21
CA ALA A 342 -23.88 -30.12 29.07
C ALA A 342 -22.51 -30.45 28.47
N TRP A 343 -22.06 -29.67 27.49
CA TRP A 343 -20.72 -29.75 26.90
C TRP A 343 -19.62 -29.55 27.96
N GLN A 344 -19.72 -28.47 28.75
CA GLN A 344 -18.81 -28.17 29.86
C GLN A 344 -18.80 -29.28 30.91
N SER A 345 -19.97 -29.81 31.28
CA SER A 345 -20.07 -30.86 32.30
C SER A 345 -19.50 -32.19 31.82
N GLN A 346 -19.84 -32.61 30.60
CA GLN A 346 -19.51 -33.93 30.06
C GLN A 346 -18.06 -34.01 29.58
N TYR A 347 -17.57 -33.00 28.86
CA TYR A 347 -16.25 -33.04 28.20
C TYR A 347 -15.19 -32.19 28.89
N LYS A 348 -15.57 -31.37 29.89
CA LYS A 348 -14.65 -30.46 30.61
C LYS A 348 -13.93 -29.47 29.69
N GLN A 349 -14.54 -29.16 28.55
CA GLN A 349 -14.13 -28.13 27.61
C GLN A 349 -14.95 -26.87 27.84
N ASP A 350 -14.48 -25.73 27.33
CA ASP A 350 -15.20 -24.45 27.32
C ASP A 350 -15.61 -23.97 28.71
N VAL A 351 -14.82 -24.28 29.74
CA VAL A 351 -15.14 -24.01 31.15
C VAL A 351 -15.35 -22.52 31.44
N HIS A 352 -14.61 -21.64 30.74
CA HIS A 352 -14.72 -20.18 30.84
C HIS A 352 -15.52 -19.54 29.70
N SER A 353 -15.99 -20.35 28.74
CA SER A 353 -16.79 -19.90 27.61
C SER A 353 -18.23 -19.57 28.03
N PHE A 354 -18.90 -18.72 27.27
CA PHE A 354 -20.26 -18.27 27.57
C PHE A 354 -21.12 -18.07 26.31
N LEU A 355 -22.44 -18.07 26.50
CA LEU A 355 -23.39 -17.80 25.43
C LEU A 355 -23.36 -16.31 25.04
N LEU A 356 -23.14 -16.04 23.76
CA LEU A 356 -23.05 -14.71 23.19
C LEU A 356 -24.43 -14.17 22.79
N ASP A 357 -24.69 -12.92 23.14
CA ASP A 357 -25.75 -12.08 22.57
C ASP A 357 -25.10 -11.05 21.62
N PRO A 358 -25.13 -11.26 20.29
CA PRO A 358 -24.41 -10.39 19.34
C PRO A 358 -24.84 -8.92 19.41
N ALA A 359 -26.11 -8.66 19.72
CA ALA A 359 -26.65 -7.30 19.79
C ALA A 359 -26.09 -6.49 20.96
N LYS A 360 -25.57 -7.16 22.00
CA LYS A 360 -24.88 -6.51 23.13
C LYS A 360 -23.37 -6.50 22.96
N ALA A 361 -22.84 -7.47 22.21
CA ALA A 361 -21.42 -7.67 22.08
C ALA A 361 -20.74 -6.70 21.14
N PHE A 362 -21.40 -6.34 20.05
CA PHE A 362 -20.78 -5.55 18.98
C PHE A 362 -21.38 -4.16 18.86
N VAL A 363 -20.61 -3.23 18.27
CA VAL A 363 -21.05 -1.85 18.01
C VAL A 363 -22.28 -1.82 17.11
N ASN A 364 -22.24 -2.49 15.95
CA ASN A 364 -23.40 -2.53 15.05
C ASN A 364 -23.30 -3.69 14.03
N THR A 365 -23.90 -4.83 14.36
CA THR A 365 -23.90 -6.00 13.46
C THR A 365 -24.72 -5.79 12.18
N THR A 366 -25.68 -4.85 12.14
CA THR A 366 -26.47 -4.56 10.93
C THR A 366 -25.67 -3.77 9.90
N LEU A 367 -24.67 -3.01 10.35
CA LEU A 367 -23.71 -2.32 9.49
C LEU A 367 -22.40 -3.11 9.34
N ASN A 368 -22.37 -4.39 9.72
CA ASN A 368 -21.18 -5.26 9.72
C ASN A 368 -20.02 -4.73 10.58
N ASP A 369 -20.30 -3.92 11.60
CA ASP A 369 -19.32 -3.46 12.57
C ASP A 369 -19.28 -4.41 13.78
N TYR A 370 -18.26 -5.28 13.75
CA TYR A 370 -18.02 -6.32 14.76
C TYR A 370 -16.94 -5.92 15.78
N HIS A 371 -16.63 -4.63 15.93
CA HIS A 371 -15.86 -4.19 17.09
C HIS A 371 -16.66 -4.41 18.38
N PRO A 372 -16.02 -4.79 19.49
CA PRO A 372 -16.68 -4.83 20.79
C PRO A 372 -17.30 -3.48 21.14
N SER A 373 -18.57 -3.47 21.54
CA SER A 373 -19.18 -2.27 22.12
C SER A 373 -18.50 -1.91 23.45
N ALA A 374 -18.64 -0.66 23.92
CA ALA A 374 -18.01 -0.22 25.18
C ALA A 374 -18.45 -1.03 26.44
N THR A 375 -19.59 -1.72 26.36
CA THR A 375 -20.11 -2.60 27.44
C THR A 375 -20.10 -4.07 27.04
N SER A 376 -19.30 -4.42 26.04
CA SER A 376 -19.28 -5.76 25.48
C SER A 376 -18.86 -6.80 26.53
N PRO A 377 -19.54 -7.96 26.60
CA PRO A 377 -19.08 -9.07 27.44
C PRO A 377 -17.80 -9.73 26.91
N LEU A 378 -17.29 -9.31 25.74
CA LEU A 378 -16.06 -9.83 25.15
C LEU A 378 -14.79 -9.20 25.74
N ILE A 379 -14.92 -8.07 26.45
CA ILE A 379 -13.79 -7.26 26.92
C ILE A 379 -13.10 -7.89 28.12
N ASP A 380 -11.77 -7.98 28.10
CA ASP A 380 -10.90 -8.41 29.20
C ASP A 380 -11.18 -9.82 29.77
N VAL A 381 -11.95 -10.65 29.05
CA VAL A 381 -12.39 -11.97 29.53
C VAL A 381 -11.69 -13.15 28.86
N GLY A 382 -10.88 -12.92 27.83
CA GLY A 382 -10.07 -13.93 27.16
C GLY A 382 -8.78 -14.29 27.90
N THR A 383 -8.11 -15.34 27.45
CA THR A 383 -6.81 -15.78 27.97
C THR A 383 -5.65 -15.18 27.19
N SER A 384 -4.55 -14.82 27.86
CA SER A 384 -3.31 -14.40 27.18
C SER A 384 -2.55 -15.58 26.55
N GLN A 385 -2.98 -16.82 26.79
CA GLN A 385 -2.34 -18.02 26.25
C GLN A 385 -2.42 -18.04 24.73
N LYS A 386 -1.26 -17.92 24.06
CA LYS A 386 -1.09 -17.96 22.59
C LYS A 386 -1.81 -16.84 21.83
N ALA A 387 -2.40 -15.86 22.52
CA ALA A 387 -3.06 -14.72 21.88
C ALA A 387 -2.05 -13.91 21.04
N PRO A 388 -2.44 -13.46 19.82
CA PRO A 388 -1.61 -12.55 19.03
C PRO A 388 -1.34 -11.23 19.77
N THR A 389 -0.17 -10.62 19.56
CA THR A 389 0.21 -9.34 20.20
C THR A 389 -0.54 -8.11 19.69
N THR A 390 -1.20 -8.24 18.54
CA THR A 390 -2.06 -7.20 17.98
C THR A 390 -3.37 -7.79 17.49
N ASP A 391 -4.40 -6.97 17.38
CA ASP A 391 -5.69 -7.32 16.80
C ASP A 391 -5.72 -7.14 15.26
N LEU A 392 -6.91 -7.32 14.66
CA LEU A 392 -7.12 -7.15 13.22
C LEU A 392 -6.85 -5.73 12.72
N ASP A 393 -7.07 -4.70 13.54
CA ASP A 393 -6.79 -3.29 13.24
C ASP A 393 -5.30 -2.90 13.47
N GLY A 394 -4.47 -3.88 13.87
CA GLY A 394 -3.09 -3.66 14.22
C GLY A 394 -2.90 -2.98 15.58
N LYS A 395 -3.94 -2.95 16.42
CA LYS A 395 -3.88 -2.39 17.77
C LYS A 395 -3.25 -3.37 18.76
N PRO A 396 -2.53 -2.90 19.80
CA PRO A 396 -1.92 -3.77 20.80
C PRO A 396 -2.95 -4.63 21.56
N ARG A 397 -2.54 -5.84 21.93
CA ARG A 397 -3.31 -6.78 22.76
C ARG A 397 -2.42 -7.37 23.88
N PRO A 398 -2.89 -7.40 25.15
CA PRO A 398 -4.12 -6.77 25.62
C PRO A 398 -4.01 -5.25 25.69
N SER A 399 -5.13 -4.54 25.49
CA SER A 399 -5.23 -3.10 25.74
C SER A 399 -5.92 -2.77 27.06
N GLY A 400 -6.60 -3.73 27.68
CA GLY A 400 -7.17 -3.63 29.02
C GLY A 400 -6.52 -4.54 30.04
N LYS A 401 -7.33 -5.03 30.98
CA LYS A 401 -6.88 -5.96 32.03
C LYS A 401 -6.63 -7.36 31.51
N GLY A 402 -7.21 -7.71 30.37
CA GLY A 402 -7.14 -9.04 29.76
C GLY A 402 -7.20 -8.93 28.24
N VAL A 403 -7.14 -10.08 27.59
CA VAL A 403 -7.33 -10.17 26.14
C VAL A 403 -8.82 -10.14 25.85
N ASP A 404 -9.24 -9.41 24.83
CA ASP A 404 -10.63 -9.49 24.36
C ASP A 404 -10.85 -10.76 23.54
N ILE A 405 -12.04 -11.36 23.68
CA ILE A 405 -12.47 -12.47 22.84
C ILE A 405 -12.87 -11.94 21.45
N GLY A 406 -12.35 -12.56 20.39
CA GLY A 406 -12.61 -12.20 19.00
C GLY A 406 -11.42 -11.56 18.29
N ALA A 407 -11.67 -11.09 17.06
CA ALA A 407 -10.66 -10.54 16.16
C ALA A 407 -10.13 -9.16 16.57
N TYR A 408 -10.96 -8.36 17.24
CA TYR A 408 -10.66 -6.99 17.64
C TYR A 408 -10.32 -6.90 19.13
N GLU A 409 -9.50 -5.91 19.50
CA GLU A 409 -9.19 -5.53 20.88
C GLU A 409 -9.71 -4.12 21.12
N LEU A 410 -10.68 -3.98 22.02
CA LEU A 410 -11.14 -2.67 22.44
C LEU A 410 -9.98 -1.94 23.10
N GLN A 411 -9.62 -0.79 22.53
CA GLN A 411 -8.57 0.05 23.09
C GLN A 411 -9.08 0.67 24.40
N SER A 412 -8.76 0.03 25.54
CA SER A 412 -9.09 0.54 26.85
C SER A 412 -8.12 1.68 27.20
N GLY A 413 -8.55 2.90 26.94
CA GLY A 413 -7.90 4.12 27.39
C GLY A 413 -8.90 5.26 27.37
N PRO A 414 -8.78 6.28 28.26
CA PRO A 414 -9.44 7.54 27.97
C PRO A 414 -9.01 7.95 26.56
N ASP A 415 -9.96 8.32 25.71
CA ASP A 415 -9.59 9.07 24.51
C ASP A 415 -8.68 10.21 24.98
N THR A 416 -7.43 10.21 24.51
CA THR A 416 -6.43 11.25 24.82
C THR A 416 -6.19 12.14 23.61
N THR A 417 -6.90 11.91 22.51
CA THR A 417 -6.67 12.62 21.25
C THR A 417 -7.48 13.91 21.28
N PRO A 418 -6.85 15.09 21.28
CA PRO A 418 -7.61 16.32 21.30
C PRO A 418 -8.31 16.59 19.96
N PRO A 419 -9.51 17.21 19.98
CA PRO A 419 -10.21 17.54 18.75
C PRO A 419 -9.41 18.58 17.94
N THR A 420 -9.52 18.52 16.62
CA THR A 420 -8.90 19.47 15.68
C THR A 420 -9.93 20.04 14.71
N VAL A 421 -9.64 21.19 14.09
CA VAL A 421 -10.47 21.74 13.00
C VAL A 421 -10.05 21.09 11.69
N SER A 422 -10.96 20.34 11.06
CA SER A 422 -10.74 19.59 9.83
C SER A 422 -11.00 20.42 8.57
N SER A 423 -11.91 21.40 8.62
CA SER A 423 -12.15 22.33 7.51
C SER A 423 -12.81 23.63 7.98
N THR A 424 -12.73 24.69 7.15
CA THR A 424 -13.31 26.01 7.43
C THR A 424 -13.97 26.60 6.19
N THR A 425 -15.08 27.34 6.37
CA THR A 425 -15.68 28.19 5.32
C THR A 425 -15.92 29.59 5.88
N PRO A 426 -15.59 30.69 5.17
CA PRO A 426 -14.75 30.73 3.99
C PRO A 426 -13.39 30.05 4.23
N ALA A 427 -12.78 29.54 3.16
CA ALA A 427 -11.42 29.01 3.23
C ALA A 427 -10.45 30.09 3.72
N ALA A 428 -9.33 29.67 4.32
CA ALA A 428 -8.31 30.60 4.78
C ALA A 428 -7.84 31.53 3.65
N ASN A 429 -7.84 32.82 3.93
CA ASN A 429 -7.51 33.94 3.05
C ASN A 429 -8.43 34.08 1.82
N ALA A 430 -9.63 33.50 1.85
CA ALA A 430 -10.61 33.74 0.80
C ALA A 430 -10.85 35.24 0.61
N ILE A 431 -10.83 35.70 -0.63
CA ILE A 431 -11.15 37.08 -1.03
C ILE A 431 -12.52 37.10 -1.71
N ASN A 432 -13.12 38.28 -1.85
CA ASN A 432 -14.45 38.47 -2.43
C ASN A 432 -15.55 37.67 -1.71
N VAL A 433 -15.39 37.52 -0.39
CA VAL A 433 -16.40 36.85 0.43
C VAL A 433 -17.63 37.72 0.53
N GLY A 434 -18.81 37.15 0.24
CA GLY A 434 -20.09 37.85 0.33
C GLY A 434 -20.33 38.44 1.72
N LEU A 435 -20.93 39.64 1.77
CA LEU A 435 -21.12 40.41 3.01
C LEU A 435 -22.04 39.73 4.04
N SER A 436 -22.84 38.75 3.60
CA SER A 436 -23.77 37.99 4.46
C SER A 436 -23.33 36.53 4.70
N THR A 437 -22.08 36.19 4.38
CA THR A 437 -21.56 34.82 4.50
C THR A 437 -21.53 34.35 5.96
N SER A 438 -22.08 33.16 6.22
CA SER A 438 -21.86 32.44 7.48
C SER A 438 -20.46 31.81 7.49
N VAL A 439 -19.79 31.89 8.63
CA VAL A 439 -18.46 31.28 8.84
C VAL A 439 -18.65 29.92 9.51
N THR A 440 -18.03 28.85 9.01
CA THR A 440 -18.14 27.50 9.56
C THR A 440 -16.78 26.89 9.87
N ALA A 441 -16.76 25.95 10.81
CA ALA A 441 -15.64 25.07 11.07
C ALA A 441 -16.13 23.65 11.39
N THR A 442 -15.58 22.65 10.73
CA THR A 442 -15.85 21.23 10.99
C THR A 442 -14.72 20.66 11.85
N PHE A 443 -15.05 19.78 12.81
CA PHE A 443 -14.07 19.15 13.69
C PHE A 443 -13.74 17.71 13.28
N SER A 444 -12.60 17.19 13.74
CA SER A 444 -12.18 15.79 13.54
C SER A 444 -13.12 14.79 14.22
N GLU A 445 -13.86 15.23 15.23
CA GLU A 445 -14.71 14.41 16.08
C GLU A 445 -15.85 15.22 16.71
N ALA A 446 -16.73 14.57 17.48
CA ALA A 446 -17.82 15.25 18.16
C ALA A 446 -17.30 16.06 19.36
N VAL A 447 -17.70 17.33 19.46
CA VAL A 447 -17.25 18.24 20.52
C VAL A 447 -18.39 18.72 21.43
N GLN A 448 -18.03 19.15 22.64
CA GLN A 448 -18.94 19.77 23.59
C GLN A 448 -19.26 21.20 23.12
N SER A 449 -20.48 21.43 22.62
CA SER A 449 -20.88 22.72 22.05
C SER A 449 -20.66 23.92 22.99
N GLY A 450 -20.85 23.74 24.30
CA GLY A 450 -20.65 24.77 25.32
C GLY A 450 -19.19 25.17 25.56
N THR A 451 -18.23 24.46 24.98
CA THR A 451 -16.78 24.74 25.12
C THR A 451 -16.19 25.49 23.93
N ILE A 452 -16.95 25.63 22.83
CA ILE A 452 -16.46 26.23 21.59
C ILE A 452 -16.37 27.75 21.75
N SER A 453 -15.15 28.29 21.83
CA SER A 453 -14.91 29.73 21.69
C SER A 453 -14.62 30.06 20.23
N PHE A 454 -15.63 30.56 19.50
CA PHE A 454 -15.57 30.88 18.07
C PHE A 454 -15.80 32.38 17.87
N VAL A 455 -14.74 33.14 17.55
CA VAL A 455 -14.73 34.60 17.53
C VAL A 455 -14.38 35.13 16.14
N LEU A 456 -15.16 36.09 15.64
CA LEU A 456 -14.88 36.85 14.43
C LEU A 456 -14.43 38.27 14.81
N ARG A 457 -13.36 38.78 14.19
CA ARG A 457 -12.80 40.12 14.41
C ARG A 457 -12.62 40.86 13.10
N ASP A 458 -12.81 42.18 13.13
CA ASP A 458 -12.53 43.06 11.97
C ASP A 458 -11.03 43.40 11.84
N ALA A 459 -10.68 44.18 10.82
CA ALA A 459 -9.30 44.60 10.55
C ALA A 459 -8.70 45.50 11.66
N ALA A 460 -9.53 46.14 12.47
CA ALA A 460 -9.12 46.92 13.64
C ALA A 460 -9.07 46.06 14.93
N ASN A 461 -9.21 44.74 14.80
CA ASN A 461 -9.20 43.74 15.87
C ASN A 461 -10.40 43.82 16.83
N ASN A 462 -11.48 44.54 16.47
CA ASN A 462 -12.71 44.57 17.24
C ASN A 462 -13.52 43.28 17.02
N ILE A 463 -14.24 42.82 18.04
CA ILE A 463 -15.12 41.65 17.91
C ILE A 463 -16.35 42.01 17.08
N VAL A 464 -16.64 41.22 16.05
CA VAL A 464 -17.85 41.34 15.23
C VAL A 464 -19.00 40.58 15.92
N PRO A 465 -20.17 41.22 16.12
CA PRO A 465 -21.33 40.53 16.69
C PRO A 465 -21.83 39.36 15.82
N THR A 466 -21.98 38.18 16.42
CA THR A 466 -22.33 36.92 15.74
C THR A 466 -23.22 36.02 16.60
N THR A 467 -23.97 35.11 15.98
CA THR A 467 -24.64 33.97 16.65
C THR A 467 -23.95 32.65 16.29
N LEU A 468 -23.74 31.77 17.28
CA LEU A 468 -23.08 30.47 17.13
C LEU A 468 -24.09 29.31 17.24
N THR A 469 -24.01 28.33 16.34
CA THR A 469 -24.68 27.03 16.44
C THR A 469 -23.69 25.89 16.21
N TYR A 470 -24.01 24.68 16.69
CA TYR A 470 -23.22 23.46 16.46
C TYR A 470 -24.16 22.30 16.12
N ASP A 471 -23.87 21.59 15.04
CA ASP A 471 -24.54 20.36 14.64
C ASP A 471 -23.63 19.15 14.91
N ALA A 472 -24.06 18.27 15.82
CA ALA A 472 -23.31 17.08 16.21
C ALA A 472 -23.26 16.00 15.12
N GLY A 473 -24.25 15.95 14.22
CA GLY A 473 -24.29 14.97 13.12
C GLY A 473 -23.23 15.25 12.07
N SER A 474 -23.09 16.52 11.69
CA SER A 474 -22.07 17.00 10.74
C SER A 474 -20.78 17.51 11.40
N LYS A 475 -20.68 17.47 12.75
CA LYS A 475 -19.54 17.96 13.55
C LYS A 475 -19.14 19.40 13.22
N THR A 476 -20.11 20.23 12.83
CA THR A 476 -19.84 21.55 12.25
C THR A 476 -20.40 22.66 13.13
N ALA A 477 -19.53 23.59 13.53
CA ALA A 477 -19.92 24.85 14.16
C ALA A 477 -20.14 25.93 13.10
N THR A 478 -21.21 26.70 13.24
CA THR A 478 -21.57 27.80 12.32
C THR A 478 -21.71 29.11 13.09
N LEU A 479 -20.91 30.10 12.70
CA LEU A 479 -20.88 31.45 13.23
C LEU A 479 -21.48 32.42 12.19
N LYS A 480 -22.63 33.00 12.49
CA LYS A 480 -23.37 33.89 11.57
C LYS A 480 -23.30 35.35 12.06
N PRO A 481 -22.78 36.30 11.25
CA PRO A 481 -22.83 37.74 11.59
C PRO A 481 -24.26 38.24 11.78
N THR A 482 -24.49 39.09 12.80
CA THR A 482 -25.83 39.66 13.06
C THR A 482 -26.16 40.87 12.18
N SER A 483 -25.19 41.33 11.38
CA SER A 483 -25.34 42.38 10.37
C SER A 483 -24.38 42.11 9.21
N PRO A 484 -24.64 42.63 8.00
CA PRO A 484 -23.71 42.49 6.89
C PRO A 484 -22.31 42.99 7.26
N LEU A 485 -21.29 42.23 6.88
CA LEU A 485 -19.90 42.58 7.05
C LEU A 485 -19.55 43.81 6.19
N ALA A 486 -18.61 44.63 6.66
CA ALA A 486 -18.07 45.77 5.93
C ALA A 486 -17.34 45.29 4.67
N GLN A 487 -17.37 46.08 3.61
CA GLN A 487 -16.73 45.77 2.33
C GLN A 487 -15.20 45.90 2.43
N THR A 488 -14.46 45.24 1.54
CA THR A 488 -12.99 45.31 1.44
C THR A 488 -12.27 45.13 2.76
N THR A 489 -12.88 44.41 3.69
CA THR A 489 -12.43 44.34 5.07
C THR A 489 -11.95 42.92 5.32
N THR A 490 -10.71 42.81 5.76
CA THR A 490 -10.19 41.53 6.25
C THR A 490 -10.75 41.26 7.63
N TYR A 491 -11.43 40.13 7.76
CA TYR A 491 -11.90 39.58 9.02
C TYR A 491 -11.01 38.44 9.45
N THR A 492 -10.70 38.38 10.75
CA THR A 492 -9.94 37.29 11.36
C THR A 492 -10.87 36.46 12.23
N VAL A 493 -10.74 35.15 12.10
CA VAL A 493 -11.54 34.16 12.79
C VAL A 493 -10.63 33.38 13.73
N THR A 494 -11.04 33.19 14.98
CA THR A 494 -10.29 32.41 15.97
C THR A 494 -11.21 31.41 16.65
N ILE A 495 -10.81 30.15 16.65
CA ILE A 495 -11.43 29.05 17.39
C ILE A 495 -10.47 28.56 18.47
N SER A 496 -10.99 28.40 19.70
CA SER A 496 -10.23 27.94 20.86
C SER A 496 -11.13 27.29 21.90
N GLY A 497 -10.54 26.67 22.93
CA GLY A 497 -11.25 26.15 24.09
C GLY A 497 -12.09 24.88 23.87
N VAL A 498 -12.14 24.38 22.62
CA VAL A 498 -12.94 23.24 22.21
C VAL A 498 -12.51 21.99 22.96
N LYS A 499 -13.46 21.29 23.58
CA LYS A 499 -13.27 19.97 24.16
C LYS A 499 -14.08 18.92 23.42
N ASP A 500 -13.52 17.74 23.24
CA ASP A 500 -14.28 16.58 22.75
C ASP A 500 -15.22 16.06 23.85
N THR A 501 -15.98 15.02 23.52
CA THR A 501 -16.88 14.35 24.48
C THR A 501 -16.15 13.67 25.65
N ALA A 502 -14.87 13.33 25.50
CA ALA A 502 -14.03 12.72 26.54
C ALA A 502 -13.34 13.76 27.45
N GLY A 503 -13.36 15.04 27.08
CA GLY A 503 -12.81 16.17 27.83
C GLY A 503 -11.41 16.61 27.38
N ASN A 504 -10.82 16.03 26.32
CA ASN A 504 -9.54 16.52 25.82
C ASN A 504 -9.73 17.88 25.17
N THR A 505 -8.81 18.79 25.45
CA THR A 505 -8.90 20.17 24.98
C THR A 505 -8.06 20.33 23.71
N MET A 506 -8.68 20.83 22.64
CA MET A 506 -8.00 21.20 21.39
C MET A 506 -6.71 21.94 21.71
N VAL A 507 -5.62 21.46 21.12
CA VAL A 507 -4.31 22.04 21.36
C VAL A 507 -4.19 23.35 20.60
N GLY A 508 -4.00 24.44 21.35
CA GLY A 508 -3.82 25.78 20.78
C GLY A 508 -5.11 26.38 20.24
N THR A 509 -4.97 27.27 19.25
CA THR A 509 -6.07 27.98 18.61
C THR A 509 -6.00 27.80 17.11
N SER A 510 -7.13 27.53 16.46
CA SER A 510 -7.23 27.60 14.99
C SER A 510 -7.58 29.04 14.60
N THR A 511 -6.77 29.67 13.76
CA THR A 511 -7.00 31.04 13.30
C THR A 511 -6.85 31.13 11.79
N TRP A 512 -7.79 31.80 11.13
CA TRP A 512 -7.69 32.13 9.71
C TRP A 512 -8.31 33.49 9.44
N SER A 513 -8.08 34.04 8.25
CA SER A 513 -8.70 35.30 7.83
C SER A 513 -9.45 35.13 6.52
N PHE A 514 -10.32 36.07 6.19
CA PHE A 514 -10.93 36.22 4.87
C PHE A 514 -11.22 37.69 4.61
N THR A 515 -11.30 38.10 3.35
CA THR A 515 -11.57 39.49 2.95
C THR A 515 -12.89 39.57 2.21
N THR A 516 -13.76 40.45 2.68
CA THR A 516 -15.05 40.75 2.05
C THR A 516 -14.87 41.54 0.77
N ASP A 517 -15.81 41.34 -0.16
CA ASP A 517 -15.75 41.91 -1.51
C ASP A 517 -15.71 43.46 -1.53
N VAL A 518 -15.16 44.03 -2.62
CA VAL A 518 -15.33 45.43 -3.02
C VAL A 518 -16.76 45.61 -3.54
N PRO A 519 -17.39 46.79 -3.41
CA PRO A 519 -18.60 47.04 -4.16
C PRO A 519 -18.25 46.91 -5.64
N SER A 520 -18.97 46.07 -6.37
CA SER A 520 -18.88 46.07 -7.83
C SER A 520 -19.32 47.45 -8.34
N SER A 521 -18.35 48.34 -8.59
CA SER A 521 -18.53 49.52 -9.43
C SER A 521 -17.81 49.36 -10.77
N THR A 522 -17.75 48.14 -11.30
CA THR A 522 -17.50 47.90 -12.72
C THR A 522 -18.85 47.73 -13.38
N THR A 523 -19.15 48.51 -14.44
CA THR A 523 -20.34 48.29 -15.27
C THR A 523 -20.21 46.94 -15.97
N SER A 524 -20.61 45.86 -15.30
CA SER A 524 -20.68 44.54 -15.92
C SER A 524 -21.77 44.59 -16.98
N SER A 525 -21.40 44.42 -18.24
CA SER A 525 -22.34 44.35 -19.36
C SER A 525 -22.60 42.89 -19.69
N ALA A 526 -23.88 42.55 -19.90
CA ALA A 526 -24.32 41.29 -20.48
C ALA A 526 -25.20 41.62 -21.69
N LEU A 527 -25.44 40.65 -22.57
CA LEU A 527 -26.31 40.83 -23.74
C LEU A 527 -27.75 41.15 -23.32
N TRP A 528 -28.20 40.59 -22.20
CA TRP A 528 -29.53 40.82 -21.63
C TRP A 528 -29.46 41.08 -20.13
N ASP A 529 -30.36 41.95 -19.67
CA ASP A 529 -30.64 42.10 -18.24
C ASP A 529 -31.38 40.87 -17.69
N THR A 530 -31.24 40.62 -16.38
CA THR A 530 -31.90 39.49 -15.70
C THR A 530 -33.44 39.57 -15.68
N SER A 531 -34.03 40.72 -15.97
CA SER A 531 -35.48 40.87 -16.12
C SER A 531 -36.00 40.34 -17.47
N VAL A 532 -35.13 40.16 -18.46
CA VAL A 532 -35.51 39.67 -19.79
C VAL A 532 -35.68 38.15 -19.72
N GLN A 533 -36.77 37.64 -20.29
CA GLN A 533 -37.10 36.22 -20.30
C GLN A 533 -37.26 35.69 -21.73
N PRO A 534 -36.93 34.41 -21.96
CA PRO A 534 -37.24 33.71 -23.20
C PRO A 534 -38.73 33.58 -23.44
N THR A 535 -39.12 33.63 -24.72
CA THR A 535 -40.48 33.26 -25.17
C THR A 535 -40.70 31.76 -24.95
N VAL A 536 -39.69 30.94 -25.24
CA VAL A 536 -39.69 29.50 -24.90
C VAL A 536 -38.69 29.25 -23.77
N ALA A 537 -39.18 29.26 -22.54
CA ALA A 537 -38.36 29.06 -21.35
C ALA A 537 -37.81 27.63 -21.19
N SER A 538 -38.44 26.64 -21.84
CA SER A 538 -38.01 25.24 -21.82
C SER A 538 -38.48 24.55 -23.10
N ASP A 539 -37.57 24.35 -24.04
CA ASP A 539 -37.80 23.61 -25.27
C ASP A 539 -38.16 22.14 -24.98
N PRO A 540 -39.00 21.47 -25.81
CA PRO A 540 -39.35 20.07 -25.59
C PRO A 540 -38.20 19.07 -25.80
N ASP A 541 -37.09 19.44 -26.45
CA ASP A 541 -35.95 18.55 -26.69
C ASP A 541 -35.31 18.07 -25.37
N THR A 542 -35.09 16.77 -25.22
CA THR A 542 -34.49 16.14 -24.03
C THR A 542 -33.05 15.68 -24.24
N SER A 543 -32.49 15.92 -25.42
CA SER A 543 -31.16 15.44 -25.78
C SER A 543 -30.08 16.29 -25.12
N ALA A 544 -28.98 15.66 -24.68
CA ALA A 544 -27.83 16.39 -24.17
C ALA A 544 -27.21 17.28 -25.27
N VAL A 545 -27.04 18.56 -24.98
CA VAL A 545 -26.65 19.56 -25.99
C VAL A 545 -25.83 20.69 -25.37
N GLU A 546 -24.77 21.11 -26.05
CA GLU A 546 -24.04 22.36 -25.78
C GLU A 546 -24.67 23.50 -26.58
N LEU A 547 -25.00 24.61 -25.92
CA LEU A 547 -25.71 25.75 -26.51
C LEU A 547 -24.95 27.03 -26.25
N GLY A 548 -24.80 27.88 -27.27
CA GLY A 548 -23.90 29.02 -27.25
C GLY A 548 -24.37 30.22 -28.05
N VAL A 549 -23.63 31.32 -27.89
CA VAL A 549 -23.75 32.52 -28.71
C VAL A 549 -22.37 33.01 -29.12
N LYS A 550 -22.21 33.35 -30.41
CA LYS A 550 -21.07 34.11 -30.92
C LYS A 550 -21.20 35.56 -30.48
N PHE A 551 -20.14 36.14 -29.98
CA PHE A 551 -20.14 37.55 -29.60
C PHE A 551 -18.79 38.21 -29.89
N SER A 552 -18.80 39.53 -30.04
CA SER A 552 -17.63 40.39 -30.01
C SER A 552 -17.88 41.57 -29.09
N SER A 553 -16.82 42.28 -28.70
CA SER A 553 -16.93 43.54 -27.95
C SER A 553 -16.29 44.67 -28.74
N ASN A 554 -16.90 45.86 -28.78
CA ASN A 554 -16.28 47.04 -29.42
C ASN A 554 -15.09 47.62 -28.62
N ALA A 555 -14.87 47.12 -27.39
CA ALA A 555 -13.75 47.46 -26.53
C ALA A 555 -13.04 46.20 -26.01
N ALA A 556 -11.74 46.30 -25.76
CA ALA A 556 -11.02 45.25 -25.04
C ALA A 556 -11.48 45.23 -23.57
N GLY A 557 -11.43 44.06 -22.93
CA GLY A 557 -11.83 43.89 -21.54
C GLY A 557 -11.75 42.43 -21.12
N SER A 558 -12.49 42.03 -20.09
CA SER A 558 -12.46 40.66 -19.58
C SER A 558 -13.84 40.03 -19.49
N ILE A 559 -13.92 38.74 -19.83
CA ILE A 559 -15.05 37.89 -19.47
C ILE A 559 -14.81 37.34 -18.07
N THR A 560 -15.64 37.74 -17.12
CA THR A 560 -15.53 37.34 -15.71
C THR A 560 -16.39 36.10 -15.40
N GLY A 561 -17.30 35.73 -16.29
CA GLY A 561 -18.21 34.60 -16.08
C GLY A 561 -19.16 34.38 -17.25
N ILE A 562 -20.04 33.40 -17.07
CA ILE A 562 -21.10 33.04 -18.02
C ILE A 562 -22.42 33.03 -17.28
N ARG A 563 -23.47 33.51 -17.96
CA ARG A 563 -24.84 33.45 -17.48
C ARG A 563 -25.72 32.77 -18.51
N PHE A 564 -26.64 31.90 -18.08
CA PHE A 564 -27.65 31.30 -18.97
C PHE A 564 -29.03 31.26 -18.32
N TYR A 565 -30.10 31.20 -19.12
CA TYR A 565 -31.46 31.05 -18.61
C TYR A 565 -31.86 29.58 -18.48
N LYS A 566 -32.22 29.15 -17.27
CA LYS A 566 -32.61 27.78 -16.95
C LYS A 566 -34.13 27.60 -16.98
N GLY A 567 -34.61 26.74 -17.88
CA GLY A 567 -35.99 26.26 -17.89
C GLY A 567 -36.26 25.26 -16.76
N SER A 568 -37.52 25.10 -16.34
CA SER A 568 -37.88 24.20 -15.24
C SER A 568 -37.60 22.72 -15.50
N GLY A 569 -37.38 22.32 -16.76
CA GLY A 569 -36.96 20.97 -17.15
C GLY A 569 -35.46 20.81 -17.42
N ASN A 570 -34.70 21.92 -17.46
CA ASN A 570 -33.27 21.95 -17.74
C ASN A 570 -32.52 21.46 -16.48
N THR A 571 -32.28 20.16 -16.42
CA THR A 571 -31.77 19.47 -15.23
C THR A 571 -30.45 18.77 -15.51
N GLY A 572 -29.72 18.45 -14.43
CA GLY A 572 -28.37 17.90 -14.47
C GLY A 572 -27.32 18.96 -14.15
N THR A 573 -26.05 18.57 -14.21
CA THR A 573 -24.93 19.47 -13.92
C THR A 573 -24.57 20.30 -15.14
N HIS A 574 -24.79 21.61 -15.07
CA HIS A 574 -24.44 22.54 -16.16
C HIS A 574 -22.99 22.98 -16.05
N VAL A 575 -22.33 23.08 -17.20
CA VAL A 575 -20.93 23.54 -17.31
C VAL A 575 -20.86 24.62 -18.37
N GLY A 576 -20.35 25.80 -18.01
CA GLY A 576 -20.15 26.92 -18.92
C GLY A 576 -18.76 26.89 -19.55
N HIS A 577 -18.67 27.28 -20.83
CA HIS A 577 -17.44 27.30 -21.60
C HIS A 577 -17.27 28.63 -22.36
N LEU A 578 -16.06 29.16 -22.36
CA LEU A 578 -15.65 30.28 -23.22
C LEU A 578 -14.63 29.77 -24.24
N TRP A 579 -14.85 30.07 -25.52
CA TRP A 579 -14.05 29.60 -26.63
C TRP A 579 -13.56 30.77 -27.50
N SER A 580 -12.41 30.57 -28.15
CA SER A 580 -12.06 31.33 -29.36
C SER A 580 -13.00 30.98 -30.51
N SER A 581 -13.00 31.80 -31.57
CA SER A 581 -13.77 31.51 -32.80
C SER A 581 -13.35 30.24 -33.54
N THR A 582 -12.15 29.71 -33.28
CA THR A 582 -11.63 28.48 -33.91
C THR A 582 -11.84 27.22 -33.07
N GLY A 583 -12.43 27.35 -31.87
CA GLY A 583 -12.77 26.23 -31.00
C GLY A 583 -11.74 25.88 -29.92
N GLN A 584 -10.70 26.70 -29.73
CA GLN A 584 -9.85 26.59 -28.54
C GLN A 584 -10.66 26.99 -27.29
N LEU A 585 -10.69 26.10 -26.29
CA LEU A 585 -11.26 26.39 -24.97
C LEU A 585 -10.36 27.39 -24.22
N LEU A 586 -10.93 28.51 -23.79
CA LEU A 586 -10.24 29.58 -23.08
C LEU A 586 -10.52 29.55 -21.58
N ALA A 587 -11.73 29.16 -21.18
CA ALA A 587 -12.09 28.91 -19.79
C ALA A 587 -13.32 28.00 -19.67
N THR A 588 -13.45 27.34 -18.52
CA THR A 588 -14.61 26.52 -18.15
C THR A 588 -14.96 26.75 -16.68
N ALA A 589 -16.25 26.66 -16.33
CA ALA A 589 -16.71 26.70 -14.95
C ALA A 589 -18.00 25.89 -14.79
N THR A 590 -18.08 25.09 -13.71
CA THR A 590 -19.28 24.33 -13.35
C THR A 590 -20.24 25.22 -12.57
N PHE A 591 -21.51 25.26 -12.96
CA PHE A 591 -22.54 25.98 -12.21
C PHE A 591 -22.86 25.22 -10.92
N THR A 592 -22.84 25.90 -9.78
CA THR A 592 -23.15 25.33 -8.45
C THR A 592 -24.21 26.16 -7.75
N GLY A 593 -25.10 25.53 -6.98
CA GLY A 593 -26.14 26.24 -6.22
C GLY A 593 -27.23 26.88 -7.10
N GLU A 594 -27.50 26.29 -8.26
CA GLU A 594 -28.50 26.79 -9.20
C GLU A 594 -29.93 26.77 -8.64
N THR A 595 -30.77 27.71 -9.08
CA THR A 595 -32.21 27.69 -8.79
C THR A 595 -32.96 26.70 -9.70
N ALA A 596 -34.23 26.44 -9.37
CA ALA A 596 -35.09 25.54 -10.15
C ALA A 596 -35.39 26.06 -11.57
N SER A 597 -35.43 27.38 -11.75
CA SER A 597 -35.58 28.07 -13.03
C SER A 597 -35.07 29.51 -12.94
N GLY A 598 -34.92 30.17 -14.10
CA GLY A 598 -34.47 31.56 -14.22
C GLY A 598 -32.98 31.68 -14.57
N TRP A 599 -32.45 32.91 -14.53
CA TRP A 599 -31.05 33.18 -14.86
C TRP A 599 -30.09 32.56 -13.83
N GLN A 600 -29.14 31.77 -14.31
CA GLN A 600 -28.02 31.22 -13.55
C GLN A 600 -26.73 31.89 -13.97
N GLN A 601 -25.84 32.19 -13.02
CA GLN A 601 -24.52 32.74 -13.30
C GLN A 601 -23.43 31.92 -12.61
N VAL A 602 -22.32 31.72 -13.31
CA VAL A 602 -21.06 31.26 -12.74
C VAL A 602 -19.94 32.20 -13.15
N ASN A 603 -19.03 32.50 -12.23
CA ASN A 603 -17.84 33.28 -12.51
C ASN A 603 -16.65 32.35 -12.76
N PHE A 604 -15.73 32.75 -13.64
CA PHE A 604 -14.46 32.07 -13.78
C PHE A 604 -13.56 32.38 -12.58
N SER A 605 -12.76 31.40 -12.15
CA SER A 605 -11.72 31.61 -11.13
C SER A 605 -10.66 32.62 -11.58
N THR A 606 -10.48 32.79 -12.88
CA THR A 606 -9.64 33.82 -13.50
C THR A 606 -10.38 34.46 -14.67
N PRO A 607 -10.66 35.78 -14.66
CA PRO A 607 -11.27 36.46 -15.79
C PRO A 607 -10.42 36.32 -17.06
N VAL A 608 -11.06 36.09 -18.20
CA VAL A 608 -10.37 35.90 -19.49
C VAL A 608 -10.36 37.20 -20.26
N ALA A 609 -9.18 37.72 -20.57
CA ALA A 609 -9.04 38.90 -21.41
C ALA A 609 -9.50 38.61 -22.85
N ILE A 610 -10.26 39.54 -23.44
CA ILE A 610 -10.69 39.50 -24.83
C ILE A 610 -10.24 40.77 -25.55
N ALA A 611 -9.87 40.61 -26.81
CA ALA A 611 -9.53 41.72 -27.68
C ALA A 611 -10.81 42.38 -28.24
N ALA A 612 -10.76 43.69 -28.46
CA ALA A 612 -11.81 44.42 -29.16
C ALA A 612 -12.02 43.83 -30.57
N ASN A 613 -13.25 43.87 -31.05
CA ASN A 613 -13.70 43.48 -32.39
C ASN A 613 -13.30 42.06 -32.80
N THR A 614 -13.03 41.18 -31.84
CA THR A 614 -12.70 39.77 -32.06
C THR A 614 -13.91 38.91 -31.68
N VAL A 615 -14.22 37.90 -32.52
CA VAL A 615 -15.34 36.99 -32.27
C VAL A 615 -14.92 35.85 -31.34
N TYR A 616 -15.73 35.62 -30.33
CA TYR A 616 -15.63 34.52 -29.35
C TYR A 616 -16.97 33.79 -29.26
N VAL A 617 -16.99 32.67 -28.54
CA VAL A 617 -18.22 31.92 -28.23
C VAL A 617 -18.29 31.70 -26.74
N VAL A 618 -19.42 32.04 -26.10
CA VAL A 618 -19.78 31.46 -24.78
C VAL A 618 -20.85 30.42 -24.98
N SER A 619 -20.78 29.34 -24.20
CA SER A 619 -21.76 28.27 -24.24
C SER A 619 -21.95 27.63 -22.86
N TYR A 620 -22.99 26.79 -22.75
CA TYR A 620 -23.17 25.89 -21.62
C TYR A 620 -23.66 24.52 -22.07
N LEU A 621 -23.27 23.47 -21.34
CA LEU A 621 -23.77 22.11 -21.52
C LEU A 621 -25.10 21.94 -20.77
N ALA A 622 -26.16 21.59 -21.50
CA ALA A 622 -27.45 21.14 -20.98
C ALA A 622 -27.55 19.60 -21.07
N PRO A 623 -27.12 18.85 -20.05
CA PRO A 623 -27.03 17.38 -20.13
C PRO A 623 -28.40 16.68 -20.23
N GLY A 624 -29.47 17.31 -19.72
CA GLY A 624 -30.85 16.83 -19.84
C GLY A 624 -31.69 17.50 -20.94
N GLY A 625 -31.07 18.29 -21.83
CA GLY A 625 -31.79 19.13 -22.80
C GLY A 625 -32.64 20.20 -22.12
N ARG A 626 -33.85 20.45 -22.61
CA ARG A 626 -34.88 21.34 -22.03
C ARG A 626 -34.45 22.80 -21.87
N TYR A 627 -33.64 23.28 -22.80
CA TYR A 627 -33.03 24.61 -22.79
C TYR A 627 -33.99 25.73 -23.20
N ALA A 628 -33.64 26.99 -22.92
CA ALA A 628 -34.40 28.14 -23.39
C ALA A 628 -34.04 28.48 -24.85
N ALA A 629 -35.03 28.82 -25.69
CA ALA A 629 -34.78 29.04 -27.13
C ALA A 629 -35.81 29.97 -27.81
N ASP A 630 -35.34 31.06 -28.42
CA ASP A 630 -36.19 31.92 -29.25
C ASP A 630 -35.72 31.91 -30.71
N GLY A 631 -36.49 31.26 -31.58
CA GLY A 631 -36.18 31.16 -33.01
C GLY A 631 -36.32 32.50 -33.75
N GLY A 632 -35.45 32.75 -34.73
CA GLY A 632 -35.43 33.97 -35.54
C GLY A 632 -34.83 35.20 -34.85
N TYR A 633 -34.43 35.09 -33.58
CA TYR A 633 -33.99 36.22 -32.76
C TYR A 633 -32.75 36.94 -33.34
N PHE A 634 -31.78 36.21 -33.89
CA PHE A 634 -30.58 36.75 -34.53
C PHE A 634 -30.67 36.78 -36.07
N ALA A 635 -31.87 36.93 -36.64
CA ALA A 635 -32.04 37.12 -38.09
C ALA A 635 -31.28 38.35 -38.60
N SER A 636 -31.10 39.35 -37.74
CA SER A 636 -30.17 40.47 -37.87
C SER A 636 -29.16 40.46 -36.72
N ALA A 637 -28.05 41.20 -36.87
CA ALA A 637 -27.09 41.37 -35.79
C ALA A 637 -27.74 42.10 -34.59
N TYR A 638 -27.37 41.73 -33.38
CA TYR A 638 -27.85 42.31 -32.13
C TYR A 638 -26.69 42.99 -31.38
N THR A 639 -26.94 44.11 -30.71
CA THR A 639 -25.91 44.80 -29.92
C THR A 639 -26.52 45.32 -28.63
N SER A 640 -25.82 45.10 -27.51
CA SER A 640 -26.20 45.54 -26.17
C SER A 640 -24.96 46.05 -25.45
N GLY A 641 -24.92 47.36 -25.20
CA GLY A 641 -23.72 48.03 -24.69
C GLY A 641 -22.50 47.76 -25.59
N PRO A 642 -21.36 47.33 -25.03
CA PRO A 642 -20.15 47.03 -25.80
C PRO A 642 -20.23 45.69 -26.56
N LEU A 643 -21.19 44.81 -26.24
CA LEU A 643 -21.29 43.47 -26.80
C LEU A 643 -22.15 43.43 -28.06
N SER A 644 -21.67 42.76 -29.10
CA SER A 644 -22.38 42.53 -30.35
C SER A 644 -22.44 41.04 -30.69
N VAL A 645 -23.60 40.59 -31.16
CA VAL A 645 -23.84 39.24 -31.70
C VAL A 645 -24.07 39.39 -33.21
N PRO A 646 -23.31 38.70 -34.08
CA PRO A 646 -23.55 38.75 -35.52
C PRO A 646 -24.89 38.08 -35.90
N ALA A 647 -25.40 38.36 -37.10
CA ALA A 647 -26.53 37.62 -37.64
C ALA A 647 -26.21 36.10 -37.67
N ASN A 648 -27.18 35.26 -37.33
CA ASN A 648 -26.99 33.81 -37.08
C ASN A 648 -25.97 33.51 -35.96
N GLY A 649 -25.90 34.35 -34.94
CA GLY A 649 -24.92 34.24 -33.86
C GLY A 649 -25.17 33.09 -32.88
N GLY A 650 -26.39 32.56 -32.78
CA GLY A 650 -26.68 31.39 -31.94
C GLY A 650 -26.08 30.11 -32.49
N VAL A 651 -25.48 29.31 -31.61
CA VAL A 651 -24.80 28.06 -31.97
C VAL A 651 -25.14 26.91 -31.03
N TYR A 652 -25.06 25.68 -31.51
CA TYR A 652 -25.27 24.47 -30.71
C TYR A 652 -24.39 23.29 -31.17
N LYS A 653 -24.35 22.24 -30.34
CA LYS A 653 -23.77 20.92 -30.66
C LYS A 653 -24.40 19.83 -29.77
N TYR A 654 -24.94 18.78 -30.36
CA TYR A 654 -25.42 17.62 -29.60
C TYR A 654 -24.28 16.74 -29.09
N GLY A 655 -24.47 16.14 -27.90
CA GLY A 655 -23.57 15.17 -27.29
C GLY A 655 -23.45 15.33 -25.78
N SER A 656 -23.42 14.22 -25.04
CA SER A 656 -23.34 14.21 -23.56
C SER A 656 -22.01 14.73 -23.01
N ALA A 657 -20.95 14.74 -23.82
CA ALA A 657 -19.65 15.31 -23.46
C ALA A 657 -19.52 16.82 -23.73
N GLY A 658 -20.54 17.45 -24.34
CA GLY A 658 -20.47 18.85 -24.79
C GLY A 658 -19.42 19.11 -25.88
N GLY A 659 -18.84 20.31 -25.86
CA GLY A 659 -17.74 20.73 -26.74
C GLY A 659 -18.09 21.88 -27.69
N PHE A 660 -17.10 22.40 -28.42
CA PHE A 660 -17.23 23.64 -29.19
C PHE A 660 -18.47 23.66 -30.13
N PRO A 661 -19.47 24.54 -29.89
CA PRO A 661 -20.68 24.60 -30.69
C PRO A 661 -20.46 25.44 -31.95
N SER A 662 -20.62 24.80 -33.12
CA SER A 662 -20.39 25.44 -34.43
C SER A 662 -21.59 25.35 -35.38
N GLN A 663 -22.67 24.63 -35.00
CA GLN A 663 -23.89 24.51 -35.80
C GLN A 663 -24.86 25.63 -35.43
N SER A 664 -25.66 26.13 -36.38
CA SER A 664 -26.69 27.15 -36.12
C SER A 664 -28.03 26.68 -36.69
N TRP A 665 -29.12 27.03 -36.03
CA TRP A 665 -30.49 26.71 -36.47
C TRP A 665 -31.35 27.96 -36.36
N ASN A 666 -32.11 28.27 -37.42
CA ASN A 666 -33.13 29.34 -37.47
C ASN A 666 -32.76 30.66 -36.78
N ALA A 667 -31.48 31.07 -36.83
CA ALA A 667 -30.96 32.23 -36.09
C ALA A 667 -31.38 32.30 -34.60
N THR A 668 -31.50 31.15 -33.94
CA THR A 668 -32.06 31.02 -32.59
C THR A 668 -31.18 31.69 -31.53
N ASN A 669 -31.82 32.30 -30.53
CA ASN A 669 -31.16 32.72 -29.29
C ASN A 669 -31.34 31.65 -28.20
N TYR A 670 -30.24 31.08 -27.71
CA TYR A 670 -30.23 30.07 -26.65
C TYR A 670 -30.04 30.65 -25.24
N TRP A 671 -30.19 31.97 -25.08
CA TRP A 671 -30.24 32.67 -23.79
C TRP A 671 -29.02 32.43 -22.90
N VAL A 672 -27.83 32.45 -23.51
CA VAL A 672 -26.52 32.40 -22.85
C VAL A 672 -25.74 33.65 -23.17
N THR A 673 -25.11 34.26 -22.17
CA THR A 673 -24.46 35.56 -22.30
C THR A 673 -23.15 35.63 -21.51
N PRO A 674 -22.10 36.29 -22.04
CA PRO A 674 -20.89 36.54 -21.27
C PRO A 674 -21.15 37.63 -20.23
N VAL A 675 -20.51 37.51 -19.07
CA VAL A 675 -20.41 38.61 -18.10
C VAL A 675 -19.14 39.40 -18.43
N PHE A 676 -19.30 40.55 -19.08
CA PHE A 676 -18.19 41.35 -19.60
C PHE A 676 -17.92 42.59 -18.74
N SER A 677 -16.64 42.92 -18.54
CA SER A 677 -16.21 44.12 -17.79
C SER A 677 -15.26 44.99 -18.62
N THR A 678 -15.62 46.28 -18.78
CA THR A 678 -14.82 47.32 -19.43
C THR A 678 -13.88 48.01 -18.43
N GLY A 679 -12.84 47.31 -17.99
CA GLY A 679 -11.79 47.91 -17.16
C GLY A 679 -10.63 48.40 -18.02
N THR A 680 -10.36 49.71 -18.04
CA THR A 680 -9.07 50.24 -18.51
C THR A 680 -7.98 49.73 -17.57
N THR A 681 -7.21 48.75 -18.03
CA THR A 681 -5.92 48.45 -17.43
C THR A 681 -4.91 48.38 -18.56
N THR A 682 -4.15 49.46 -18.75
CA THR A 682 -2.69 49.27 -18.70
C THR A 682 -2.49 48.43 -17.46
N ALA A 683 -2.11 47.16 -17.63
CA ALA A 683 -1.92 46.26 -16.52
C ALA A 683 -1.15 47.05 -15.44
N PRO A 684 -1.73 47.26 -14.23
CA PRO A 684 -0.88 47.51 -13.08
C PRO A 684 0.19 46.42 -13.16
N PRO A 685 1.48 46.70 -12.87
CA PRO A 685 2.41 45.59 -12.72
C PRO A 685 1.69 44.59 -11.84
N VAL A 686 1.58 43.35 -12.29
CA VAL A 686 1.11 42.28 -11.41
C VAL A 686 2.20 42.26 -10.35
N VAL A 687 2.01 43.07 -9.32
CA VAL A 687 2.66 42.91 -8.04
C VAL A 687 2.05 41.61 -7.60
N ASP A 688 2.76 40.55 -7.95
CA ASP A 688 2.67 39.31 -7.24
C ASP A 688 2.73 39.70 -5.76
N THR A 689 1.63 39.45 -5.06
CA THR A 689 1.49 39.65 -3.62
C THR A 689 1.48 38.32 -2.88
N THR A 690 1.73 37.20 -3.57
CA THR A 690 1.63 35.85 -3.02
C THR A 690 2.97 35.50 -2.39
N PRO A 691 3.04 35.31 -1.06
CA PRO A 691 4.30 34.93 -0.44
C PRO A 691 4.71 33.51 -0.83
N PRO A 692 6.02 33.25 -1.01
CA PRO A 692 6.49 31.91 -1.33
C PRO A 692 6.25 30.96 -0.15
N THR A 693 5.90 29.71 -0.44
CA THR A 693 5.72 28.62 0.53
C THR A 693 6.64 27.44 0.20
N VAL A 694 6.95 26.59 1.17
CA VAL A 694 7.68 25.33 0.93
C VAL A 694 6.67 24.27 0.47
N SER A 695 6.79 23.82 -0.77
CA SER A 695 5.91 22.84 -1.40
C SER A 695 6.33 21.39 -1.15
N SER A 696 7.63 21.15 -0.93
CA SER A 696 8.14 19.83 -0.56
C SER A 696 9.50 19.92 0.16
N THR A 697 9.84 18.88 0.92
CA THR A 697 11.09 18.77 1.67
C THR A 697 11.75 17.40 1.47
N THR A 698 13.08 17.35 1.50
CA THR A 698 13.84 16.11 1.59
C THR A 698 14.97 16.29 2.60
N PRO A 699 15.17 15.40 3.59
CA PRO A 699 14.29 14.29 3.94
C PRO A 699 12.88 14.77 4.31
N ALA A 700 11.88 13.91 4.08
CA ALA A 700 10.50 14.19 4.48
C ALA A 700 10.40 14.39 6.00
N ALA A 701 9.36 15.09 6.44
CA ALA A 701 9.10 15.30 7.86
C ALA A 701 9.04 13.96 8.62
N ASN A 702 9.79 13.88 9.70
CA ASN A 702 9.96 12.70 10.58
C ASN A 702 10.56 11.47 9.91
N ALA A 703 11.20 11.60 8.75
CA ALA A 703 11.92 10.49 8.11
C ALA A 703 12.97 9.91 9.06
N THR A 704 13.08 8.59 9.11
CA THR A 704 14.10 7.85 9.87
C THR A 704 15.05 7.12 8.91
N GLY A 705 16.21 6.67 9.40
CA GLY A 705 17.17 5.95 8.55
C GLY A 705 17.90 6.83 7.53
N VAL A 706 17.86 8.15 7.69
CA VAL A 706 18.43 9.10 6.72
C VAL A 706 19.96 9.02 6.70
N ALA A 707 20.59 8.90 5.53
CA ALA A 707 22.05 8.83 5.43
C ALA A 707 22.72 10.05 6.11
N THR A 708 23.82 9.83 6.84
CA THR A 708 24.57 10.92 7.51
C THR A 708 25.22 11.90 6.53
N SER A 709 25.32 11.53 5.25
CA SER A 709 25.78 12.38 4.14
C SER A 709 24.67 13.13 3.42
N THR A 710 23.41 13.02 3.86
CA THR A 710 22.27 13.61 3.15
C THR A 710 22.45 15.12 2.97
N SER A 711 22.07 15.62 1.80
CA SER A 711 21.73 17.03 1.66
C SER A 711 20.26 17.22 2.00
N VAL A 712 19.93 18.36 2.58
CA VAL A 712 18.55 18.72 2.96
C VAL A 712 18.02 19.70 1.92
N THR A 713 16.85 19.47 1.35
CA THR A 713 16.25 20.34 0.34
C THR A 713 14.89 20.87 0.76
N ALA A 714 14.55 22.05 0.25
CA ALA A 714 13.22 22.64 0.29
C ALA A 714 12.88 23.19 -1.10
N THR A 715 11.78 22.72 -1.69
CA THR A 715 11.25 23.25 -2.95
C THR A 715 10.17 24.29 -2.64
N PHE A 716 10.16 25.41 -3.35
CA PHE A 716 9.21 26.50 -3.14
C PHE A 716 8.06 26.48 -4.16
N SER A 717 6.92 27.08 -3.80
CA SER A 717 5.77 27.29 -4.70
C SER A 717 6.15 28.10 -5.95
N GLU A 718 7.13 28.99 -5.83
CA GLU A 718 7.56 29.94 -6.85
C GLU A 718 9.06 30.23 -6.81
N ALA A 719 9.54 31.04 -7.76
CA ALA A 719 10.94 31.45 -7.80
C ALA A 719 11.22 32.45 -6.67
N VAL A 720 12.33 32.27 -5.95
CA VAL A 720 12.67 33.08 -4.77
C VAL A 720 14.04 33.74 -4.90
N GLN A 721 14.24 34.82 -4.15
CA GLN A 721 15.51 35.52 -4.05
C GLN A 721 16.46 34.71 -3.18
N SER A 722 17.47 34.08 -3.78
CA SER A 722 18.41 33.19 -3.06
C SER A 722 19.06 33.83 -1.83
N GLY A 723 19.37 35.13 -1.88
CA GLY A 723 19.98 35.88 -0.77
C GLY A 723 19.07 36.13 0.43
N THR A 724 17.78 35.81 0.33
CA THR A 724 16.81 35.98 1.42
C THR A 724 16.52 34.68 2.19
N ILE A 725 16.99 33.55 1.67
CA ILE A 725 16.69 32.24 2.24
C ILE A 725 17.50 32.03 3.53
N SER A 726 16.82 32.06 4.68
CA SER A 726 17.38 31.58 5.95
C SER A 726 17.07 30.10 6.10
N PHE A 727 18.04 29.24 5.79
CA PHE A 727 17.92 27.78 5.83
C PHE A 727 18.88 27.20 6.88
N VAL A 728 18.35 26.78 8.03
CA VAL A 728 19.15 26.39 9.21
C VAL A 728 18.90 24.94 9.57
N LEU A 729 19.98 24.19 9.77
CA LEU A 729 19.96 22.83 10.32
C LEU A 729 20.48 22.86 11.76
N ARG A 730 19.75 22.23 12.69
CA ARG A 730 20.12 22.12 14.10
C ARG A 730 20.18 20.67 14.56
N ASP A 731 21.10 20.36 15.45
CA ASP A 731 21.15 19.08 16.16
C ASP A 731 20.10 19.01 17.28
N ALA A 732 19.99 17.84 17.92
CA ALA A 732 19.08 17.62 19.05
C ALA A 732 19.36 18.53 20.26
N ALA A 733 20.58 19.06 20.40
CA ALA A 733 20.95 20.03 21.43
C ALA A 733 20.68 21.49 21.01
N LYS A 734 20.04 21.70 19.84
CA LYS A 734 19.71 22.98 19.21
C LYS A 734 20.92 23.80 18.72
N ASN A 735 22.10 23.21 18.65
CA ASN A 735 23.27 23.86 18.05
C ASN A 735 23.11 23.93 16.53
N ILE A 736 23.62 24.98 15.90
CA ILE A 736 23.61 25.10 14.43
C ILE A 736 24.66 24.15 13.84
N VAL A 737 24.24 23.32 12.90
CA VAL A 737 25.12 22.44 12.13
C VAL A 737 25.75 23.24 10.97
N PRO A 738 27.08 23.24 10.80
CA PRO A 738 27.73 23.90 9.68
C PRO A 738 27.31 23.32 8.32
N THR A 739 26.85 24.18 7.41
CA THR A 739 26.29 23.80 6.10
C THR A 739 26.68 24.80 5.00
N THR A 740 26.59 24.38 3.75
CA THR A 740 26.60 25.24 2.55
C THR A 740 25.22 25.26 1.91
N LEU A 741 24.74 26.43 1.51
CA LEU A 741 23.44 26.63 0.87
C LEU A 741 23.61 26.94 -0.63
N THR A 742 22.84 26.26 -1.48
CA THR A 742 22.66 26.59 -2.90
C THR A 742 21.17 26.70 -3.25
N TYR A 743 20.83 27.48 -4.27
CA TYR A 743 19.47 27.59 -4.79
C TYR A 743 19.47 27.46 -6.31
N ASP A 744 18.62 26.58 -6.84
CA ASP A 744 18.35 26.43 -8.26
C ASP A 744 16.98 27.04 -8.59
N ALA A 745 16.98 28.10 -9.39
CA ALA A 745 15.78 28.83 -9.79
C ALA A 745 14.90 28.05 -10.78
N GLY A 746 15.46 27.15 -11.58
CA GLY A 746 14.72 26.35 -12.56
C GLY A 746 13.86 25.28 -11.88
N SER A 747 14.42 24.62 -10.87
CA SER A 747 13.72 23.64 -10.03
C SER A 747 13.10 24.24 -8.76
N LYS A 748 13.23 25.55 -8.54
CA LYS A 748 12.77 26.29 -7.36
C LYS A 748 13.22 25.67 -6.04
N THR A 749 14.39 25.05 -6.02
CA THR A 749 14.83 24.20 -4.89
C THR A 749 16.07 24.75 -4.23
N ALA A 750 15.98 25.02 -2.92
CA ALA A 750 17.13 25.29 -2.07
C ALA A 750 17.70 23.97 -1.54
N THR A 751 19.02 23.84 -1.55
CA THR A 751 19.76 22.67 -1.05
C THR A 751 20.77 23.11 0.01
N LEU A 752 20.59 22.59 1.21
CA LEU A 752 21.45 22.77 2.37
C LEU A 752 22.30 21.51 2.57
N LYS A 753 23.60 21.61 2.31
CA LYS A 753 24.53 20.48 2.41
C LYS A 753 25.42 20.63 3.65
N PRO A 754 25.38 19.68 4.61
CA PRO A 754 26.32 19.66 5.74
C PRO A 754 27.79 19.67 5.28
N THR A 755 28.65 20.45 5.94
CA THR A 755 30.09 20.49 5.62
C THR A 755 30.87 19.31 6.21
N SER A 756 30.26 18.59 7.15
CA SER A 756 30.72 17.31 7.72
C SER A 756 29.56 16.33 7.73
N LEU A 757 29.86 15.03 7.82
CA LEU A 757 28.82 14.02 8.04
C LEU A 757 28.04 14.33 9.33
N LEU A 758 26.73 14.12 9.29
CA LEU A 758 25.87 14.20 10.45
C LEU A 758 26.18 13.04 11.42
N ALA A 759 25.93 13.26 12.71
CA ALA A 759 25.99 12.20 13.70
C ALA A 759 24.89 11.17 13.41
N SER A 760 25.21 9.89 13.55
CA SER A 760 24.27 8.78 13.38
C SER A 760 23.35 8.63 14.59
N SER A 761 22.17 8.01 14.39
CA SER A 761 21.11 7.89 15.40
C SER A 761 20.65 9.23 15.99
N ALA A 762 20.99 10.35 15.35
CA ALA A 762 20.67 11.69 15.84
C ALA A 762 19.45 12.27 15.10
N VAL A 763 18.63 13.00 15.86
CA VAL A 763 17.53 13.82 15.35
C VAL A 763 18.07 15.18 14.98
N TYR A 764 17.75 15.63 13.78
CA TYR A 764 18.04 16.98 13.30
C TYR A 764 16.75 17.73 13.02
N THR A 765 16.72 19.01 13.36
CA THR A 765 15.62 19.92 13.08
C THR A 765 16.06 20.93 12.02
N VAL A 766 15.21 21.14 11.04
CA VAL A 766 15.42 22.02 9.92
C VAL A 766 14.42 23.15 9.99
N THR A 767 14.88 24.39 9.77
CA THR A 767 14.01 25.57 9.71
C THR A 767 14.35 26.40 8.47
N VAL A 768 13.33 26.69 7.66
CA VAL A 768 13.40 27.61 6.52
C VAL A 768 12.54 28.84 6.82
N SER A 769 13.11 30.04 6.72
CA SER A 769 12.44 31.30 6.97
C SER A 769 13.03 32.45 6.16
N GLY A 770 12.41 33.63 6.23
CA GLY A 770 12.94 34.88 5.64
C GLY A 770 12.90 34.96 4.10
N VAL A 771 12.45 33.89 3.44
CA VAL A 771 12.42 33.76 1.98
C VAL A 771 11.52 34.81 1.37
N LYS A 772 11.99 35.50 0.33
CA LYS A 772 11.18 36.40 -0.49
C LYS A 772 11.09 35.91 -1.93
N ASP A 773 9.94 36.03 -2.55
CA ASP A 773 9.81 35.80 -4.00
C ASP A 773 10.49 36.92 -4.80
N THR A 774 10.49 36.80 -6.12
CA THR A 774 11.06 37.81 -7.02
C THR A 774 10.35 39.16 -7.00
N ALA A 775 9.09 39.23 -6.54
CA ALA A 775 8.33 40.46 -6.38
C ALA A 775 8.51 41.13 -5.00
N GLY A 776 9.14 40.43 -4.04
CA GLY A 776 9.50 40.92 -2.72
C GLY A 776 8.56 40.50 -1.60
N ASN A 777 7.55 39.64 -1.84
CA ASN A 777 6.69 39.17 -0.74
C ASN A 777 7.45 38.18 0.12
N THR A 778 7.29 38.31 1.43
CA THR A 778 8.04 37.51 2.41
C THR A 778 7.23 36.32 2.85
N MET A 779 7.79 35.12 2.73
CA MET A 779 7.28 33.87 3.28
C MET A 779 6.72 34.12 4.68
N VAL A 780 5.46 33.74 4.86
CA VAL A 780 4.79 33.92 6.15
C VAL A 780 5.28 32.86 7.12
N GLY A 781 5.94 33.30 8.19
CA GLY A 781 6.46 32.42 9.24
C GLY A 781 7.70 31.64 8.81
N SER A 782 7.80 30.39 9.29
CA SER A 782 8.90 29.49 8.98
C SER A 782 8.38 28.07 8.77
N SER A 783 8.93 27.35 7.80
CA SER A 783 8.71 25.91 7.68
C SER A 783 9.72 25.17 8.54
N THR A 784 9.25 24.31 9.45
CA THR A 784 10.12 23.53 10.34
C THR A 784 9.74 22.05 10.30
N TRP A 785 10.74 21.19 10.16
CA TRP A 785 10.56 19.74 10.24
C TRP A 785 11.79 19.07 10.86
N SER A 786 11.67 17.81 11.25
CA SER A 786 12.77 17.00 11.76
C SER A 786 12.99 15.73 10.96
N PHE A 787 14.18 15.17 11.04
CA PHE A 787 14.48 13.82 10.55
C PHE A 787 15.51 13.14 11.45
N THR A 788 15.56 11.81 11.40
CA THR A 788 16.49 10.99 12.17
C THR A 788 17.46 10.29 11.24
N THR A 789 18.75 10.51 11.46
CA THR A 789 19.83 9.85 10.71
C THR A 789 19.87 8.35 10.99
N VAL A 790 20.41 7.60 10.02
CA VAL A 790 20.69 6.17 10.12
C VAL A 790 21.46 5.87 11.40
N ALA A 791 21.17 4.70 11.98
CA ALA A 791 21.88 4.23 13.16
C ALA A 791 23.39 4.18 12.91
N ALA A 792 24.19 4.38 13.96
CA ALA A 792 25.64 4.29 13.85
C ALA A 792 26.01 2.93 13.23
N PRO A 793 26.86 2.89 12.20
CA PRO A 793 27.43 1.63 11.75
C PRO A 793 28.06 0.95 12.96
N ALA A 794 27.68 -0.29 13.25
CA ALA A 794 28.38 -1.08 14.25
C ALA A 794 29.89 -1.02 13.93
N THR A 795 30.72 -0.66 14.91
CA THR A 795 32.16 -0.46 14.71
C THR A 795 32.75 -1.67 13.99
N SER A 796 33.17 -1.48 12.74
CA SER A 796 33.77 -2.56 11.96
C SER A 796 35.26 -2.68 12.28
N SER A 797 35.70 -3.90 12.61
CA SER A 797 37.08 -4.28 12.88
C SER A 797 37.64 -5.05 11.68
N ALA A 798 38.94 -4.87 11.40
CA ALA A 798 39.70 -5.64 10.42
C ALA A 798 41.05 -6.05 11.04
N LEU A 799 41.70 -7.08 10.49
CA LEU A 799 43.00 -7.57 10.98
C LEU A 799 44.11 -6.50 10.89
N TRP A 800 44.01 -5.63 9.88
CA TRP A 800 44.95 -4.52 9.67
C TRP A 800 44.22 -3.22 9.34
N SER A 801 44.87 -2.11 9.68
CA SER A 801 44.43 -0.77 9.29
C SER A 801 44.72 -0.50 7.80
N THR A 802 44.05 0.47 7.21
CA THR A 802 44.29 0.87 5.81
C THR A 802 45.65 1.55 5.58
N SER A 803 46.37 1.91 6.64
CA SER A 803 47.74 2.44 6.53
C SER A 803 48.82 1.35 6.60
N THR A 804 48.46 0.12 6.98
CA THR A 804 49.40 -1.01 6.99
C THR A 804 49.67 -1.47 5.56
N GLN A 805 50.93 -1.72 5.21
CA GLN A 805 51.33 -2.12 3.86
C GLN A 805 52.13 -3.44 3.88
N PRO A 806 52.04 -4.26 2.82
CA PRO A 806 52.89 -5.42 2.61
C PRO A 806 54.35 -5.04 2.36
N THR A 807 55.27 -5.89 2.81
CA THR A 807 56.69 -5.83 2.44
C THR A 807 56.87 -6.16 0.96
N VAL A 808 56.15 -7.17 0.46
CA VAL A 808 56.07 -7.47 -0.99
C VAL A 808 54.69 -7.09 -1.52
N ALA A 809 54.59 -5.90 -2.10
CA ALA A 809 53.34 -5.37 -2.62
C ALA A 809 52.82 -6.06 -3.89
N SER A 810 53.70 -6.72 -4.66
CA SER A 810 53.32 -7.48 -5.86
C SER A 810 54.34 -8.59 -6.13
N ASP A 811 53.96 -9.83 -5.85
CA ASP A 811 54.74 -11.04 -6.06
C ASP A 811 55.03 -11.27 -7.57
N PRO A 812 56.17 -11.86 -7.96
CA PRO A 812 56.47 -12.15 -9.35
C PRO A 812 55.54 -13.17 -10.03
N ASP A 813 54.79 -13.99 -9.29
CA ASP A 813 53.89 -15.01 -9.84
C ASP A 813 52.76 -14.40 -10.69
N THR A 814 52.55 -14.91 -11.89
CA THR A 814 51.53 -14.46 -12.85
C THR A 814 50.33 -15.41 -12.96
N SER A 815 50.33 -16.50 -12.21
CA SER A 815 49.30 -17.54 -12.30
C SER A 815 48.03 -17.10 -11.58
N ALA A 816 46.86 -17.44 -12.14
CA ALA A 816 45.58 -17.21 -11.47
C ALA A 816 45.50 -17.99 -10.16
N VAL A 817 45.21 -17.30 -9.05
CA VAL A 817 45.27 -17.89 -7.71
C VAL A 817 44.24 -17.27 -6.77
N GLU A 818 43.57 -18.11 -5.97
CA GLU A 818 42.77 -17.70 -4.82
C GLU A 818 43.66 -17.63 -3.57
N LEU A 819 43.62 -16.52 -2.85
CA LEU A 819 44.48 -16.25 -1.69
C LEU A 819 43.65 -15.84 -0.49
N GLY A 820 43.93 -16.39 0.69
CA GLY A 820 43.07 -16.26 1.85
C GLY A 820 43.79 -16.26 3.20
N VAL A 821 43.03 -15.96 4.23
CA VAL A 821 43.44 -16.09 5.63
C VAL A 821 42.35 -16.78 6.44
N LYS A 822 42.76 -17.74 7.28
CA LYS A 822 41.93 -18.32 8.33
C LYS A 822 41.78 -17.30 9.46
N PHE A 823 40.57 -17.08 9.94
CA PHE A 823 40.34 -16.18 11.07
C PHE A 823 39.23 -16.70 11.98
N SER A 824 39.21 -16.20 13.21
CA SER A 824 38.11 -16.35 14.17
C SER A 824 37.87 -15.02 14.87
N SER A 825 36.70 -14.85 15.48
CA SER A 825 36.38 -13.68 16.31
C SER A 825 36.09 -14.11 17.74
N ASN A 826 36.60 -13.40 18.76
CA ASN A 826 36.25 -13.68 20.15
C ASN A 826 34.81 -13.26 20.53
N ALA A 827 34.11 -12.58 19.62
CA ALA A 827 32.72 -12.17 19.75
C ALA A 827 31.87 -12.62 18.55
N ALA A 828 30.60 -12.93 18.79
CA ALA A 828 29.65 -13.13 17.70
C ALA A 828 29.38 -11.79 16.99
N GLY A 829 29.12 -11.84 15.69
CA GLY A 829 28.90 -10.64 14.88
C GLY A 829 28.69 -10.98 13.43
N SER A 830 28.86 -10.02 12.54
CA SER A 830 28.68 -10.21 11.10
C SER A 830 29.91 -9.78 10.32
N ILE A 831 30.27 -10.55 9.30
CA ILE A 831 31.23 -10.13 8.28
C ILE A 831 30.46 -9.35 7.23
N THR A 832 30.71 -8.05 7.17
CA THR A 832 30.01 -7.12 6.27
C THR A 832 30.70 -6.97 4.92
N GLY A 833 31.93 -7.46 4.79
CA GLY A 833 32.71 -7.35 3.57
C GLY A 833 34.10 -7.97 3.66
N ILE A 834 34.86 -7.81 2.58
CA ILE A 834 36.24 -8.27 2.44
C ILE A 834 37.10 -7.10 2.00
N ARG A 835 38.31 -7.02 2.54
CA ARG A 835 39.32 -6.08 2.09
C ARG A 835 40.60 -6.83 1.73
N PHE A 836 41.24 -6.50 0.61
CA PHE A 836 42.57 -7.03 0.26
C PHE A 836 43.51 -5.94 -0.23
N TYR A 837 44.82 -6.16 -0.13
CA TYR A 837 45.82 -5.23 -0.65
C TYR A 837 46.17 -5.56 -2.10
N LYS A 838 45.98 -4.61 -3.00
CA LYS A 838 46.24 -4.75 -4.43
C LYS A 838 47.60 -4.17 -4.81
N GLY A 839 48.48 -5.00 -5.34
CA GLY A 839 49.72 -4.57 -6.00
C GLY A 839 49.46 -3.96 -7.37
N SER A 840 50.36 -3.12 -7.87
CA SER A 840 50.21 -2.47 -9.18
C SER A 840 50.15 -3.45 -10.36
N GLY A 841 50.69 -4.66 -10.21
CA GLY A 841 50.60 -5.73 -11.22
C GLY A 841 49.39 -6.65 -11.04
N ASN A 842 48.65 -6.55 -9.94
CA ASN A 842 47.50 -7.40 -9.64
C ASN A 842 46.27 -6.89 -10.39
N THR A 843 46.16 -7.29 -11.65
CA THR A 843 45.14 -6.82 -12.59
C THR A 843 44.08 -7.88 -12.90
N GLY A 844 42.91 -7.44 -13.36
CA GLY A 844 41.76 -8.29 -13.67
C GLY A 844 40.63 -8.11 -12.65
N THR A 845 39.54 -8.85 -12.85
CA THR A 845 38.37 -8.78 -11.96
C THR A 845 38.61 -9.62 -10.71
N HIS A 846 38.76 -8.98 -9.56
CA HIS A 846 38.91 -9.66 -8.28
C HIS A 846 37.55 -10.02 -7.70
N VAL A 847 37.45 -11.21 -7.12
CA VAL A 847 36.25 -11.71 -6.44
C VAL A 847 36.63 -12.16 -5.06
N GLY A 848 36.01 -11.59 -4.04
CA GLY A 848 36.21 -11.97 -2.64
C GLY A 848 35.24 -13.07 -2.23
N HIS A 849 35.71 -13.99 -1.39
CA HIS A 849 34.92 -15.12 -0.87
C HIS A 849 35.06 -15.23 0.64
N LEU A 850 33.96 -15.55 1.32
CA LEU A 850 33.93 -15.96 2.73
C LEU A 850 33.46 -17.41 2.80
N TRP A 851 34.20 -18.24 3.51
CA TRP A 851 33.97 -19.67 3.64
C TRP A 851 33.86 -20.09 5.11
N SER A 852 33.11 -21.16 5.36
CA SER A 852 33.27 -21.93 6.59
C SER A 852 34.62 -22.66 6.60
N SER A 853 35.05 -23.16 7.76
CA SER A 853 36.27 -23.96 7.87
C SER A 853 36.23 -25.26 7.06
N THR A 854 35.05 -25.75 6.68
CA THR A 854 34.86 -26.98 5.88
C THR A 854 34.77 -26.73 4.38
N GLY A 855 34.81 -25.46 3.94
CA GLY A 855 34.81 -25.09 2.52
C GLY A 855 33.44 -24.79 1.93
N GLN A 856 32.39 -24.69 2.74
CA GLN A 856 31.12 -24.14 2.28
C GLN A 856 31.28 -22.64 2.01
N LEU A 857 30.91 -22.19 0.81
CA LEU A 857 30.86 -20.78 0.48
C LEU A 857 29.70 -20.11 1.24
N LEU A 858 30.01 -19.12 2.06
CA LEU A 858 29.05 -18.38 2.89
C LEU A 858 28.65 -17.05 2.25
N ALA A 859 29.58 -16.39 1.55
CA ALA A 859 29.29 -15.23 0.72
C ALA A 859 30.38 -14.99 -0.33
N THR A 860 30.02 -14.30 -1.41
CA THR A 860 30.95 -13.83 -2.44
C THR A 860 30.61 -12.39 -2.82
N ALA A 861 31.61 -11.62 -3.22
CA ALA A 861 31.42 -10.26 -3.74
C ALA A 861 32.51 -9.89 -4.74
N THR A 862 32.11 -9.34 -5.89
CA THR A 862 33.03 -8.84 -6.92
C THR A 862 33.51 -7.45 -6.55
N PHE A 863 34.83 -7.24 -6.50
CA PHE A 863 35.41 -5.91 -6.30
C PHE A 863 35.16 -5.06 -7.55
N THR A 864 34.64 -3.85 -7.37
CA THR A 864 34.36 -2.90 -8.44
C THR A 864 34.93 -1.54 -8.08
N GLY A 865 35.29 -0.74 -9.09
CA GLY A 865 35.86 0.61 -8.87
C GLY A 865 37.21 0.61 -8.15
N GLU A 866 38.01 -0.46 -8.30
CA GLU A 866 39.29 -0.60 -7.62
C GLU A 866 40.32 0.45 -8.06
N THR A 867 41.19 0.85 -7.14
CA THR A 867 42.35 1.70 -7.48
C THR A 867 43.46 0.89 -8.15
N ALA A 868 44.45 1.59 -8.72
CA ALA A 868 45.60 0.97 -9.36
C ALA A 868 46.49 0.16 -8.37
N SER A 869 46.54 0.59 -7.10
CA SER A 869 47.20 -0.15 -6.01
C SER A 869 46.65 0.30 -4.65
N GLY A 870 46.96 -0.45 -3.59
CA GLY A 870 46.54 -0.19 -2.21
C GLY A 870 45.36 -1.07 -1.76
N TRP A 871 44.83 -0.79 -0.58
CA TRP A 871 43.70 -1.54 -0.03
C TRP A 871 42.41 -1.34 -0.83
N GLN A 872 41.81 -2.44 -1.28
CA GLN A 872 40.50 -2.51 -1.92
C GLN A 872 39.51 -3.12 -0.95
N GLN A 873 38.30 -2.56 -0.87
CA GLN A 873 37.22 -3.13 -0.07
C GLN A 873 35.98 -3.35 -0.93
N VAL A 874 35.31 -4.48 -0.68
CA VAL A 874 33.96 -4.73 -1.15
C VAL A 874 33.09 -5.15 0.04
N ASN A 875 31.85 -4.68 0.08
CA ASN A 875 30.86 -5.13 1.06
C ASN A 875 30.00 -6.24 0.46
N PHE A 876 29.56 -7.17 1.29
CA PHE A 876 28.51 -8.12 0.90
C PHE A 876 27.16 -7.40 0.83
N SER A 877 26.30 -7.80 -0.11
CA SER A 877 24.92 -7.31 -0.17
C SER A 877 24.12 -7.67 1.08
N THR A 878 24.44 -8.83 1.68
CA THR A 878 23.92 -9.27 2.97
C THR A 878 25.09 -9.63 3.89
N PRO A 879 25.28 -8.96 5.05
CA PRO A 879 26.30 -9.33 6.02
C PRO A 879 26.14 -10.78 6.52
N VAL A 880 27.23 -11.53 6.63
CA VAL A 880 27.21 -12.93 7.06
C VAL A 880 27.45 -13.03 8.55
N ALA A 881 26.48 -13.55 9.31
CA ALA A 881 26.65 -13.80 10.73
C ALA A 881 27.72 -14.88 10.97
N ILE A 882 28.64 -14.62 11.89
CA ILE A 882 29.64 -15.57 12.36
C ILE A 882 29.49 -15.81 13.87
N ALA A 883 29.73 -17.05 14.28
CA ALA A 883 29.78 -17.42 15.68
C ALA A 883 31.12 -17.01 16.30
N ALA A 884 31.10 -16.66 17.59
CA ALA A 884 32.34 -16.45 18.35
C ALA A 884 33.19 -17.74 18.36
N ASN A 885 34.51 -17.58 18.42
CA ASN A 885 35.52 -18.62 18.54
C ASN A 885 35.41 -19.73 17.49
N THR A 886 34.82 -19.42 16.32
CA THR A 886 34.68 -20.34 15.20
C THR A 886 35.63 -19.90 14.07
N VAL A 887 36.30 -20.86 13.43
CA VAL A 887 37.24 -20.58 12.34
C VAL A 887 36.51 -20.47 11.01
N TYR A 888 36.83 -19.43 10.26
CA TYR A 888 36.35 -19.14 8.91
C TYR A 888 37.55 -18.82 8.01
N VAL A 889 37.32 -18.76 6.69
CA VAL A 889 38.33 -18.32 5.73
C VAL A 889 37.77 -17.15 4.94
N VAL A 890 38.50 -16.05 4.87
CA VAL A 890 38.25 -15.01 3.86
C VAL A 890 39.32 -15.12 2.78
N SER A 891 38.94 -14.99 1.51
CA SER A 891 39.87 -15.06 0.39
C SER A 891 39.48 -14.13 -0.75
N TYR A 892 40.37 -13.96 -1.72
CA TYR A 892 40.06 -13.31 -2.98
C TYR A 892 40.76 -14.00 -4.16
N LEU A 893 40.12 -13.98 -5.33
CA LEU A 893 40.68 -14.45 -6.59
C LEU A 893 41.53 -13.34 -7.23
N ALA A 894 42.81 -13.62 -7.44
CA ALA A 894 43.75 -12.84 -8.25
C ALA A 894 43.89 -13.49 -9.63
N PRO A 895 43.07 -13.11 -10.64
CA PRO A 895 43.02 -13.83 -11.92
C PRO A 895 44.29 -13.69 -12.76
N GLY A 896 45.10 -12.64 -12.54
CA GLY A 896 46.40 -12.44 -13.18
C GLY A 896 47.61 -12.66 -12.25
N GLY A 897 47.41 -13.27 -11.08
CA GLY A 897 48.45 -13.37 -10.04
C GLY A 897 48.86 -12.00 -9.50
N ARG A 898 50.17 -11.81 -9.26
CA ARG A 898 50.81 -10.54 -8.86
C ARG A 898 50.36 -9.98 -7.51
N TYR A 899 49.91 -10.86 -6.63
CA TYR A 899 49.33 -10.56 -5.32
C TYR A 899 50.34 -10.03 -4.30
N ALA A 900 49.86 -9.43 -3.21
CA ALA A 900 50.72 -9.04 -2.09
C ALA A 900 50.99 -10.22 -1.15
N ALA A 901 52.23 -10.38 -0.66
CA ALA A 901 52.58 -11.51 0.20
C ALA A 901 53.78 -11.26 1.11
N ASP A 902 53.64 -11.51 2.42
CA ASP A 902 54.77 -11.50 3.36
C ASP A 902 54.99 -12.89 3.95
N GLY A 903 56.12 -13.53 3.61
CA GLY A 903 56.50 -14.84 4.14
C GLY A 903 56.88 -14.79 5.62
N GLY A 904 56.55 -15.86 6.36
CA GLY A 904 56.84 -16.00 7.79
C GLY A 904 55.92 -15.19 8.72
N TYR A 905 54.99 -14.40 8.19
CA TYR A 905 54.17 -13.47 8.96
C TYR A 905 53.30 -14.18 10.01
N PHE A 906 52.72 -15.34 9.68
CA PHE A 906 51.92 -16.16 10.60
C PHE A 906 52.71 -17.35 11.17
N ALA A 907 54.03 -17.22 11.35
CA ALA A 907 54.82 -18.22 12.08
C ALA A 907 54.34 -18.42 13.53
N SER A 908 53.65 -17.41 14.07
CA SER A 908 52.87 -17.47 15.32
C SER A 908 51.46 -16.92 15.07
N ALA A 909 50.51 -17.20 15.97
CA ALA A 909 49.16 -16.64 15.89
C ALA A 909 49.18 -15.11 16.01
N TYR A 910 48.23 -14.44 15.36
CA TYR A 910 48.11 -12.97 15.33
C TYR A 910 46.71 -12.54 15.72
N THR A 911 46.57 -11.51 16.56
CA THR A 911 45.27 -11.00 17.01
C THR A 911 45.23 -9.48 16.86
N SER A 912 44.10 -8.96 16.36
CA SER A 912 43.82 -7.53 16.21
C SER A 912 42.35 -7.26 16.55
N GLY A 913 42.12 -6.53 17.64
CA GLY A 913 40.78 -6.34 18.20
C GLY A 913 40.09 -7.69 18.47
N PRO A 914 38.84 -7.89 17.99
CA PRO A 914 38.13 -9.16 18.20
C PRO A 914 38.63 -10.29 17.28
N LEU A 915 39.41 -10.00 16.23
CA LEU A 915 39.80 -10.97 15.20
C LEU A 915 41.14 -11.62 15.52
N SER A 916 41.23 -12.94 15.33
CA SER A 916 42.45 -13.74 15.51
C SER A 916 42.71 -14.67 14.33
N VAL A 917 43.96 -14.75 13.90
CA VAL A 917 44.49 -15.64 12.87
C VAL A 917 45.38 -16.70 13.56
N PRO A 918 45.14 -18.00 13.36
CA PRO A 918 46.00 -19.04 13.92
C PRO A 918 47.39 -19.05 13.24
N ALA A 919 48.38 -19.68 13.88
CA ALA A 919 49.66 -19.95 13.24
C ALA A 919 49.44 -20.75 11.93
N ASN A 920 50.23 -20.46 10.89
CA ASN A 920 50.02 -20.94 9.52
C ASN A 920 48.63 -20.61 8.96
N GLY A 921 48.07 -19.45 9.31
CA GLY A 921 46.72 -19.05 8.94
C GLY A 921 46.52 -18.64 7.48
N GLY A 922 47.58 -18.27 6.75
CA GLY A 922 47.48 -17.91 5.33
C GLY A 922 47.31 -19.12 4.43
N VAL A 923 46.38 -19.04 3.48
CA VAL A 923 46.02 -20.14 2.57
C VAL A 923 45.94 -19.70 1.12
N TYR A 924 46.15 -20.62 0.18
CA TYR A 924 46.01 -20.36 -1.26
C TYR A 924 45.49 -21.57 -2.05
N LYS A 925 45.10 -21.33 -3.31
CA LYS A 925 44.75 -22.35 -4.32
C LYS A 925 44.93 -21.79 -5.73
N TYR A 926 45.72 -22.46 -6.56
CA TYR A 926 45.83 -22.10 -7.99
C TYR A 926 44.60 -22.52 -8.80
N GLY A 927 44.26 -21.72 -9.81
CA GLY A 927 43.19 -21.98 -10.78
C GLY A 927 42.42 -20.72 -11.17
N SER A 928 42.08 -20.60 -12.46
CA SER A 928 41.33 -19.44 -13.00
C SER A 928 39.89 -19.34 -12.51
N ALA A 929 39.31 -20.45 -12.04
CA ALA A 929 37.97 -20.47 -11.46
C ALA A 929 37.94 -20.12 -9.95
N GLY A 930 39.11 -19.95 -9.32
CA GLY A 930 39.23 -19.79 -7.87
C GLY A 930 38.76 -21.02 -7.06
N GLY A 931 38.26 -20.78 -5.86
CA GLY A 931 37.64 -21.79 -4.99
C GLY A 931 38.33 -21.97 -3.63
N PHE A 932 37.72 -22.75 -2.74
CA PHE A 932 38.14 -22.84 -1.33
C PHE A 932 39.64 -23.15 -1.14
N PRO A 933 40.45 -22.21 -0.59
CA PRO A 933 41.89 -22.39 -0.46
C PRO A 933 42.27 -23.18 0.79
N THR A 934 43.04 -24.26 0.61
CA THR A 934 43.47 -25.16 1.68
C THR A 934 45.00 -25.29 1.80
N GLN A 935 45.77 -24.89 0.78
CA GLN A 935 47.23 -25.03 0.77
C GLN A 935 47.87 -23.89 1.55
N THR A 936 49.00 -24.15 2.21
CA THR A 936 49.76 -23.14 2.95
C THR A 936 51.20 -23.09 2.44
N TRP A 937 51.79 -21.90 2.34
CA TRP A 937 53.20 -21.73 2.00
C TRP A 937 53.86 -20.78 2.99
N ASN A 938 55.01 -21.18 3.55
CA ASN A 938 55.89 -20.36 4.38
C ASN A 938 55.19 -19.48 5.44
N ALA A 939 54.09 -19.94 6.04
CA ALA A 939 53.26 -19.16 6.96
C ALA A 939 52.89 -17.74 6.45
N SER A 940 52.71 -17.59 5.13
CA SER A 940 52.59 -16.29 4.48
C SER A 940 51.31 -15.53 4.86
N ASN A 941 51.39 -14.20 4.87
CA ASN A 941 50.23 -13.32 4.88
C ASN A 941 49.94 -12.79 3.47
N TYR A 942 48.76 -13.08 2.93
CA TYR A 942 48.32 -12.64 1.60
C TYR A 942 47.47 -11.36 1.63
N TRP A 943 47.51 -10.63 2.74
CA TRP A 943 46.96 -9.27 2.88
C TRP A 943 45.47 -9.16 2.52
N VAL A 944 44.68 -10.13 2.96
CA VAL A 944 43.21 -10.14 2.87
C VAL A 944 42.62 -10.25 4.28
N THR A 945 41.61 -9.44 4.57
CA THR A 945 40.99 -9.34 5.89
C THR A 945 39.46 -9.29 5.78
N PRO A 946 38.73 -9.89 6.73
CA PRO A 946 37.30 -9.63 6.85
C PRO A 946 37.07 -8.20 7.36
N VAL A 947 35.91 -7.63 7.02
CA VAL A 947 35.34 -6.44 7.66
C VAL A 947 34.28 -6.93 8.63
N PHE A 948 34.58 -6.92 9.94
CA PHE A 948 33.77 -7.56 10.99
C PHE A 948 33.03 -6.54 11.86
N ALA A 949 31.71 -6.63 11.94
CA ALA A 949 30.88 -5.85 12.85
C ALA A 949 30.45 -6.71 14.06
N ALA A 950 30.90 -6.36 15.26
CA ALA A 950 30.52 -7.08 16.48
C ALA A 950 29.03 -6.89 16.82
N LYS A 951 28.37 -7.94 17.30
CA LYS A 951 27.01 -7.85 17.85
C LYS A 951 27.09 -7.19 19.22
N THR A 952 26.53 -5.99 19.39
CA THR A 952 26.54 -5.28 20.68
C THR A 952 25.62 -5.99 21.68
N SER A 953 26.17 -6.42 22.82
CA SER A 953 25.38 -6.91 23.95
C SER A 953 24.70 -5.74 24.66
N SER A 954 23.37 -5.70 24.67
CA SER A 954 22.63 -4.93 25.66
C SER A 954 22.84 -5.57 27.03
N ASN A 955 23.43 -4.84 27.98
CA ASN A 955 23.64 -5.29 29.36
C ASN A 955 22.28 -5.59 30.02
N ALA A 956 21.98 -6.88 30.21
CA ALA A 956 21.04 -7.35 31.22
C ALA A 956 21.84 -8.23 32.20
N THR A 957 21.75 -7.88 33.48
CA THR A 957 22.43 -8.52 34.61
C THR A 957 22.14 -10.03 34.69
N ALA A 958 23.19 -10.78 35.05
CA ALA A 958 23.28 -12.23 35.00
C ALA A 958 22.33 -13.00 35.94
N SER A 959 21.84 -14.15 35.46
CA SER A 959 21.48 -15.32 36.28
C SER A 959 21.98 -16.59 35.57
N THR A 960 22.67 -17.44 36.32
CA THR A 960 23.53 -18.54 35.84
C THR A 960 22.80 -19.89 35.79
N THR A 961 22.80 -20.58 34.63
CA THR A 961 23.19 -22.02 34.45
C THR A 961 23.04 -22.47 32.98
N PRO A 962 23.81 -23.49 32.52
CA PRO A 962 24.20 -23.62 31.11
C PRO A 962 23.30 -24.56 30.28
N ALA A 963 23.05 -24.21 29.01
CA ALA A 963 22.49 -25.12 28.02
C ALA A 963 23.17 -24.98 26.65
N VAL A 964 23.31 -26.15 26.03
CA VAL A 964 24.09 -26.52 24.85
C VAL A 964 23.57 -25.86 23.56
N ALA A 965 24.49 -25.51 22.67
CA ALA A 965 24.23 -24.85 21.40
C ALA A 965 23.65 -25.80 20.33
N THR A 966 22.59 -25.36 19.66
CA THR A 966 22.28 -25.71 18.26
C THR A 966 21.79 -24.45 17.54
N SER A 967 22.53 -24.04 16.51
CA SER A 967 22.33 -22.80 15.75
C SER A 967 21.33 -23.00 14.61
N ALA A 968 20.30 -22.16 14.54
CA ALA A 968 19.50 -21.92 13.34
C ALA A 968 19.39 -20.40 13.10
N ILE A 969 19.65 -19.98 11.86
CA ILE A 969 19.69 -18.59 11.39
C ILE A 969 18.29 -18.20 10.86
N ALA A 970 17.92 -16.93 11.07
CA ALA A 970 16.61 -16.32 10.88
C ALA A 970 16.15 -16.14 9.40
N PRO A 971 14.86 -16.30 9.09
CA PRO A 971 14.18 -15.66 7.96
C PRO A 971 13.54 -14.30 8.35
N LEU A 972 13.14 -13.56 7.31
CA LEU A 972 12.67 -12.18 7.27
C LEU A 972 11.66 -11.76 8.36
N ASN A 973 11.77 -10.50 8.79
CA ASN A 973 10.82 -9.82 9.68
C ASN A 973 9.40 -9.79 9.09
N VAL A 974 8.58 -10.76 9.48
CA VAL A 974 7.15 -10.60 9.73
C VAL A 974 6.95 -10.93 11.21
N ILE A 975 6.17 -10.11 11.93
CA ILE A 975 5.89 -10.31 13.35
C ILE A 975 5.13 -11.63 13.52
N ALA A 976 5.85 -12.70 13.84
CA ALA A 976 5.30 -13.98 14.28
C ALA A 976 5.64 -14.15 15.77
N THR A 977 4.61 -14.07 16.61
CA THR A 977 4.73 -14.29 18.06
C THR A 977 4.97 -15.76 18.36
N SER A 978 5.97 -16.01 19.20
CA SER A 978 6.53 -17.31 19.58
C SER A 978 5.48 -18.32 20.11
N ALA A 979 5.40 -19.50 19.48
CA ALA A 979 4.80 -20.69 20.07
C ALA A 979 5.89 -21.74 20.36
N THR A 980 6.22 -21.92 21.64
CA THR A 980 7.03 -23.04 22.15
C THR A 980 6.32 -24.38 21.95
N VAL A 981 7.06 -25.39 21.45
CA VAL A 981 6.64 -26.79 21.28
C VAL A 981 7.45 -27.69 22.23
N LEU A 982 6.74 -28.58 22.92
CA LEU A 982 7.27 -29.63 23.79
C LEU A 982 7.94 -30.75 22.97
N SER A 983 9.11 -31.22 23.40
CA SER A 983 9.80 -32.37 22.84
C SER A 983 9.25 -33.70 23.41
N SER A 984 8.94 -34.67 22.56
CA SER A 984 8.90 -36.09 22.93
C SER A 984 9.61 -36.94 21.88
N SER A 985 10.60 -37.69 22.35
CA SER A 985 11.47 -38.58 21.59
C SER A 985 10.81 -39.94 21.30
N THR A 986 10.83 -40.38 20.04
CA THR A 986 11.00 -41.80 19.68
C THR A 986 11.62 -41.93 18.29
N THR A 987 12.65 -42.77 18.20
CA THR A 987 13.50 -43.04 17.03
C THR A 987 12.78 -43.93 16.01
N PRO A 988 12.86 -43.69 14.68
CA PRO A 988 12.52 -44.69 13.69
C PRO A 988 13.77 -45.36 13.10
N THR A 989 13.74 -46.69 13.09
CA THR A 989 14.68 -47.59 12.43
C THR A 989 14.66 -47.47 10.90
N SER A 990 15.83 -47.67 10.30
CA SER A 990 16.13 -47.64 8.86
C SER A 990 15.37 -48.69 8.05
N VAL A 991 14.78 -48.28 6.91
CA VAL A 991 14.42 -49.17 5.81
C VAL A 991 15.08 -48.66 4.52
N THR A 992 15.78 -49.57 3.84
CA THR A 992 16.57 -49.38 2.63
C THR A 992 15.73 -49.14 1.38
N THR A 993 16.13 -48.19 0.55
CA THR A 993 15.60 -47.92 -0.80
C THR A 993 16.26 -48.81 -1.87
N PRO A 994 15.53 -49.32 -2.89
CA PRO A 994 16.09 -49.62 -4.19
C PRO A 994 15.85 -48.47 -5.20
N SER A 995 16.85 -48.24 -6.05
CA SER A 995 16.91 -47.24 -7.12
C SER A 995 15.83 -47.44 -8.21
N PRO A 996 15.26 -46.38 -8.83
CA PRO A 996 14.48 -46.52 -10.04
C PRO A 996 15.36 -46.40 -11.30
N ALA A 997 15.17 -47.36 -12.21
CA ALA A 997 15.57 -47.25 -13.61
C ALA A 997 14.58 -46.37 -14.36
N GLY A 998 15.07 -45.66 -15.38
CA GLY A 998 14.36 -44.59 -16.07
C GLY A 998 13.11 -45.01 -16.83
N VAL A 999 12.16 -44.07 -16.89
CA VAL A 999 11.09 -43.99 -17.89
C VAL A 999 10.86 -42.51 -18.19
N ASP A 1000 10.89 -42.16 -19.48
CA ASP A 1000 10.57 -40.84 -20.03
C ASP A 1000 9.24 -40.29 -19.49
N GLN A 1001 9.25 -39.07 -18.96
CA GLN A 1001 8.03 -38.36 -18.57
C GLN A 1001 7.45 -37.60 -19.76
N VAL A 1002 6.32 -38.10 -20.26
CA VAL A 1002 5.31 -37.30 -20.96
C VAL A 1002 4.45 -36.66 -19.88
N PHE A 1003 4.53 -35.33 -19.75
CA PHE A 1003 3.58 -34.56 -18.94
C PHE A 1003 2.19 -34.70 -19.56
N ALA A 1004 1.26 -35.35 -18.85
CA ALA A 1004 -0.13 -35.43 -19.24
C ALA A 1004 -0.85 -34.13 -18.84
N ASP A 1005 -1.52 -33.54 -19.82
CA ASP A 1005 -2.49 -32.45 -19.71
C ASP A 1005 -3.50 -32.70 -18.57
N ASP A 1006 -3.70 -31.69 -17.73
CA ASP A 1006 -4.87 -31.59 -16.86
C ASP A 1006 -6.12 -31.50 -17.73
N GLY A 1007 -6.84 -32.62 -17.86
CA GLY A 1007 -7.98 -32.79 -18.75
C GLY A 1007 -9.00 -31.65 -18.68
N GLY A 1008 -9.07 -30.87 -19.76
CA GLY A 1008 -10.20 -30.02 -20.07
C GLY A 1008 -11.45 -30.87 -20.30
N LEU A 1009 -12.52 -30.60 -19.53
CA LEU A 1009 -13.85 -31.11 -19.83
C LEU A 1009 -14.53 -30.14 -20.79
N ASP A 1010 -14.77 -30.63 -22.01
CA ASP A 1010 -15.51 -29.99 -23.10
C ASP A 1010 -16.96 -29.68 -22.68
N PHE A 1011 -17.31 -28.39 -22.66
CA PHE A 1011 -18.68 -27.91 -22.46
C PHE A 1011 -19.41 -27.79 -23.80
N SER A 1012 -19.86 -28.91 -24.34
CA SER A 1012 -20.86 -28.92 -25.41
C SER A 1012 -21.78 -30.13 -25.31
N ARG A 1013 -22.77 -30.08 -24.40
CA ARG A 1013 -24.10 -30.74 -24.50
C ARG A 1013 -24.81 -30.77 -23.14
N ILE A 1014 -25.65 -29.78 -22.85
CA ILE A 1014 -26.87 -30.02 -22.06
C ILE A 1014 -28.02 -29.22 -22.69
N GLY A 1015 -28.68 -29.83 -23.67
CA GLY A 1015 -30.09 -29.61 -23.94
C GLY A 1015 -30.83 -30.87 -23.55
N GLY A 1016 -31.73 -30.82 -22.58
CA GLY A 1016 -32.46 -32.02 -22.16
C GLY A 1016 -33.25 -31.89 -20.87
N ILE A 1017 -34.42 -31.25 -20.97
CA ILE A 1017 -35.52 -31.30 -20.01
C ILE A 1017 -35.88 -32.77 -19.65
N ARG A 1018 -36.02 -33.10 -18.35
CA ARG A 1018 -37.21 -33.81 -17.82
C ARG A 1018 -37.27 -33.93 -16.27
N ARG A 1019 -38.29 -33.25 -15.74
CA ARG A 1019 -39.13 -33.52 -14.55
C ARG A 1019 -39.10 -34.96 -13.97
N LYS A 1020 -39.05 -35.10 -12.63
CA LYS A 1020 -40.19 -35.35 -11.67
C LYS A 1020 -39.79 -36.21 -10.45
N ASN A 1021 -40.11 -35.66 -9.27
CA ASN A 1021 -40.78 -36.27 -8.09
C ASN A 1021 -40.12 -37.27 -7.12
N LYS A 1022 -40.17 -36.81 -5.85
CA LYS A 1022 -40.70 -37.45 -4.60
C LYS A 1022 -39.93 -38.59 -3.90
N TRP A 1023 -39.51 -38.26 -2.67
CA TRP A 1023 -39.69 -38.95 -1.38
C TRP A 1023 -39.81 -40.49 -1.38
N ALA A 1024 -38.87 -41.14 -0.70
CA ALA A 1024 -39.11 -42.13 0.37
C ALA A 1024 -37.95 -42.03 1.38
#